data_AF-A0A7S2V7V7-F1
#
_entry.id   AF-A0A7S2V7V7-F1
#
_cell.length_a   1.000
_cell.length_b   1.000
_cell.length_c   1.000
_cell.angle_alpha   90.00
_cell.angle_beta   90.00
_cell.angle_gamma   90.00
#
_symmetry.space_group_name_H-M   'P 1'
#
loop_
_entity.id
_entity.type
_entity.pdbx_description
1 polymer ?
#
loop_
_entity_poly.entity_id
_entity_poly.type
_entity_poly.pdbx_seq_one_letter_code
_entity_poly.pdbx_strand_id
1 'polypeptide(L)'
;MYNFIVRDPTTQSKFTCQSMSETMQLTERLESREEVHPGELDHALETRARMHRAGAPYSPVYPTIGRLFPGTYYLNGIDSQWRRTYSRVPLGTPVEKAKEGSQYLDLAPPIVLRLAQHDAVSHPVTGKLQVMSSTEEGHDQHTEVRRRIACVITGTAAGLPGSDQVFAPDNMERLLRGEQCVTPLSEESKASMLEKNVVQLRKKADGAVEKVKVDGEEEVVKLAAQLGSFSLTDMYGVPAGLAQTMDLAAQVAVAAGMEALKNAGLVSGATNDPEDWKLEERFRDGTGVVYASSFPAMDAAVGEVMRFLKSQTVGAAGAMRLVSALRERMVQNMGDEKSLSDQDEAAFAQLVSSCTGMNGDQDIYQFDRKFLFRVLVLGNAQLAQLAGCRGPNTQTNAACAGTTQAIAMAQDMLISGRADRVVVVAGDNASGAVLLPWLGSGFRALGAATTKAAVEDAALPFDKRRSGLLLGAGGIGMVLETEMSMLARQRYMHPGAFSVKARLLHTQYSNSAFHGAALDRKHIGSELKRFLEDIEIVHGISKAELATHGVYFSHETCTHASSASSCAGNEVAALRSAFGDELVAKLLILNTKGYTGHPMGVSFEDVAAVEVLMQQKVPPVPNYQEKDDYLGDLKISKGGHYACRYAIRFAAGFGSQVAFALYATAQYE
;
A
#
# COMPACT_ATOMS: atom_id res chain seq x y z
N MET A 1 38.34 1.90 -34.09
CA MET A 1 39.04 3.08 -33.58
C MET A 1 38.33 4.29 -34.20
N TYR A 2 37.40 4.92 -33.49
CA TYR A 2 36.66 6.07 -34.00
C TYR A 2 37.29 7.34 -33.41
N ASN A 3 37.82 8.22 -34.27
CA ASN A 3 38.32 9.52 -33.85
C ASN A 3 37.13 10.48 -33.75
N PHE A 4 36.77 10.87 -32.53
CA PHE A 4 35.86 11.99 -32.32
C PHE A 4 36.63 13.29 -32.53
N ILE A 5 36.22 14.06 -33.53
CA ILE A 5 36.71 15.41 -33.78
C ILE A 5 35.62 16.35 -33.29
N VAL A 6 35.85 16.97 -32.13
CA VAL A 6 35.01 18.09 -31.66
C VAL A 6 35.39 19.30 -32.50
N ARG A 7 34.44 19.84 -33.28
CA ARG A 7 34.62 21.08 -34.04
C ARG A 7 33.94 22.21 -33.29
N ASP A 8 34.65 23.32 -33.08
CA ASP A 8 34.03 24.53 -32.56
C ASP A 8 32.99 25.07 -33.56
N PRO A 9 31.82 25.53 -33.08
CA PRO A 9 30.83 26.17 -33.94
C PRO A 9 31.42 27.45 -34.54
N THR A 10 31.72 27.42 -35.84
CA THR A 10 32.16 28.61 -36.59
C THR A 10 31.02 29.15 -37.44
N THR A 11 31.06 30.43 -37.77
CA THR A 11 30.01 31.13 -38.54
C THR A 11 29.81 30.62 -39.97
N GLN A 12 30.71 29.76 -40.47
CA GLN A 12 30.64 29.14 -41.80
C GLN A 12 30.31 27.63 -41.76
N SER A 13 30.03 27.08 -40.57
CA SER A 13 29.67 25.67 -40.37
C SER A 13 28.17 25.42 -40.57
N LYS A 14 27.77 24.23 -41.02
CA LYS A 14 26.36 23.79 -40.99
C LYS A 14 25.80 23.61 -39.57
N PHE A 15 26.67 23.63 -38.55
CA PHE A 15 26.33 23.52 -37.13
C PHE A 15 26.65 24.85 -36.43
N THR A 16 26.08 25.96 -36.90
CA THR A 16 26.17 27.23 -36.16
C THR A 16 25.27 27.18 -34.93
N CYS A 17 25.59 27.95 -33.88
CA CYS A 17 24.71 28.09 -32.71
C CYS A 17 23.31 28.55 -33.10
N GLN A 18 23.20 29.39 -34.14
CA GLN A 18 21.94 29.83 -34.70
C GLN A 18 21.15 28.68 -35.34
N SER A 19 21.77 27.87 -36.19
CA SER A 19 21.10 26.71 -36.83
C SER A 19 20.69 25.66 -35.79
N MET A 20 21.51 25.45 -34.76
CA MET A 20 21.18 24.58 -33.63
C MET A 20 20.02 25.14 -32.81
N SER A 21 20.00 26.46 -32.56
CA SER A 21 18.90 27.14 -31.87
C SER A 21 17.58 27.04 -32.63
N GLU A 22 17.61 27.24 -33.95
CA GLU A 22 16.45 27.10 -34.84
C GLU A 22 15.97 25.65 -34.91
N THR A 23 16.88 24.68 -35.09
CA THR A 23 16.55 23.25 -35.13
C THR A 23 15.94 22.76 -33.81
N MET A 24 16.44 23.27 -32.68
CA MET A 24 15.93 22.91 -31.35
C MET A 24 14.71 23.73 -30.92
N GLN A 25 14.23 24.64 -31.78
CA GLN A 25 13.14 25.58 -31.51
C GLN A 25 13.33 26.29 -30.15
N LEU A 26 14.57 26.66 -29.84
CA LEU A 26 14.94 27.08 -28.49
C LEU A 26 14.18 28.33 -28.05
N THR A 27 13.93 29.28 -28.95
CA THR A 27 13.16 30.50 -28.68
C THR A 27 11.71 30.18 -28.36
N GLU A 28 11.02 29.41 -29.20
CA GLU A 28 9.62 29.01 -29.00
C GLU A 28 9.44 28.19 -27.72
N ARG A 29 10.42 27.32 -27.39
CA ARG A 29 10.47 26.55 -26.14
C ARG A 29 10.85 27.36 -24.91
N LEU A 30 11.42 28.54 -25.05
CA LEU A 30 11.71 29.46 -23.95
C LEU A 30 10.49 30.37 -23.73
N GLU A 31 9.85 30.82 -24.81
CA GLU A 31 8.61 31.60 -24.78
C GLU A 31 7.41 30.77 -24.30
N SER A 32 7.41 29.45 -24.51
CA SER A 32 6.37 28.54 -24.02
C SER A 32 6.56 28.11 -22.56
N ARG A 33 7.61 28.57 -21.87
CA ARG A 33 7.82 28.26 -20.45
C ARG A 33 7.02 29.22 -19.60
N GLU A 34 6.38 28.68 -18.59
CA GLU A 34 5.77 29.47 -17.53
C GLU A 34 6.89 30.22 -16.79
N GLU A 35 6.81 31.55 -16.73
CA GLU A 35 7.73 32.36 -15.94
C GLU A 35 7.46 32.11 -14.45
N VAL A 36 8.32 31.29 -13.85
CA VAL A 36 8.27 31.01 -12.42
C VAL A 36 8.80 32.23 -11.68
N HIS A 37 8.03 32.75 -10.72
CA HIS A 37 8.45 33.91 -9.93
C HIS A 37 9.77 33.59 -9.21
N PRO A 38 10.73 34.52 -9.07
CA PRO A 38 12.03 34.25 -8.44
C PRO A 38 11.91 33.54 -7.08
N GLY A 39 10.93 33.93 -6.27
CA GLY A 39 10.62 33.26 -5.00
C GLY A 39 10.13 31.81 -5.11
N GLU A 40 9.47 31.42 -6.20
CA GLU A 40 9.07 30.02 -6.44
C GLU A 40 10.26 29.17 -6.91
N LEU A 41 11.16 29.75 -7.72
CA LEU A 41 12.41 29.10 -8.09
C LEU A 41 13.31 28.90 -6.86
N ASP A 42 13.44 29.93 -6.02
CA ASP A 42 14.17 29.85 -4.76
C ASP A 42 13.57 28.79 -3.84
N HIS A 43 12.23 28.73 -3.74
CA HIS A 43 11.53 27.70 -2.96
C HIS A 43 11.75 26.27 -3.51
N ALA A 44 11.74 26.09 -4.83
CA ALA A 44 12.00 24.81 -5.46
C ALA A 44 13.46 24.36 -5.26
N LEU A 45 14.41 25.30 -5.36
CA LEU A 45 15.83 25.07 -5.10
C LEU A 45 16.11 24.79 -3.61
N GLU A 46 15.44 25.48 -2.69
CA GLU A 46 15.48 25.21 -1.26
C GLU A 46 14.88 23.84 -0.91
N THR A 47 13.77 23.47 -1.53
CA THR A 47 13.14 22.15 -1.35
C THR A 47 14.08 21.03 -1.82
N ARG A 48 14.72 21.22 -2.98
CA ARG A 48 15.74 20.31 -3.50
C ARG A 48 16.98 20.25 -2.60
N ALA A 49 17.41 21.39 -2.03
CA ALA A 49 18.52 21.45 -1.08
C ALA A 49 18.18 20.74 0.25
N ARG A 50 16.94 20.86 0.73
CA ARG A 50 16.43 20.22 1.96
C ARG A 50 16.39 18.70 1.85
N MET A 51 16.04 18.15 0.69
CA MET A 51 16.07 16.70 0.47
C MET A 51 17.47 16.09 0.56
N HIS A 52 18.52 16.91 0.36
CA HIS A 52 19.87 16.43 0.39
C HIS A 52 20.52 16.47 1.78
N ARG A 53 20.02 17.21 2.82
CA ARG A 53 20.55 17.16 4.21
C ARG A 53 19.58 17.59 5.32
N ALA A 54 19.44 16.73 6.34
CA ALA A 54 19.03 17.11 7.69
C ALA A 54 20.19 17.79 8.44
N GLY A 55 20.18 19.11 8.53
CA GLY A 55 20.45 19.90 9.75
C GLY A 55 21.78 19.83 10.51
N ALA A 56 22.79 19.03 10.13
CA ALA A 56 24.13 19.10 10.72
C ALA A 56 25.10 19.83 9.78
N PRO A 57 26.12 20.57 10.30
CA PRO A 57 27.25 20.97 9.48
C PRO A 57 27.88 19.70 8.92
N TYR A 58 27.72 19.49 7.62
CA TYR A 58 28.38 18.40 6.93
C TYR A 58 29.88 18.71 6.90
N SER A 59 30.60 18.07 7.80
CA SER A 59 32.00 17.77 7.58
C SER A 59 32.03 16.40 6.88
N PRO A 60 32.40 16.32 5.60
CA PRO A 60 32.51 15.04 4.93
C PRO A 60 33.46 14.14 5.73
N VAL A 61 32.94 13.08 6.35
CA VAL A 61 33.79 11.97 6.81
C VAL A 61 34.16 11.17 5.57
N TYR A 62 35.12 11.68 4.80
CA TYR A 62 35.76 10.93 3.75
C TYR A 62 37.11 10.41 4.23
N PRO A 63 37.52 9.22 3.77
CA PRO A 63 38.82 8.67 4.11
C PRO A 63 39.90 9.71 3.78
N THR A 64 40.90 9.83 4.66
CA THR A 64 42.06 10.71 4.49
C THR A 64 42.50 10.76 3.02
N ILE A 65 42.76 11.97 2.49
CA ILE A 65 43.06 12.25 1.07
C ILE A 65 44.02 11.23 0.43
N GLY A 66 44.94 10.63 1.20
CA GLY A 66 45.83 9.54 0.78
C GLY A 66 45.15 8.20 0.40
N ARG A 67 43.84 8.06 0.55
CA ARG A 67 43.06 6.85 0.18
C ARG A 67 42.22 7.00 -1.09
N LEU A 68 42.21 8.19 -1.71
CA LEU A 68 41.51 8.44 -2.97
C LEU A 68 42.46 8.23 -4.15
N PHE A 69 41.96 7.68 -5.26
CA PHE A 69 42.80 7.38 -6.43
C PHE A 69 43.39 8.65 -7.06
N PRO A 70 44.63 8.60 -7.59
CA PRO A 70 45.23 9.69 -8.34
C PRO A 70 44.34 10.13 -9.50
N GLY A 71 44.17 11.44 -9.65
CA GLY A 71 43.27 12.04 -10.62
C GLY A 71 41.83 12.25 -10.16
N THR A 72 41.44 11.71 -9.00
CA THR A 72 40.08 11.88 -8.44
C THR A 72 39.85 13.31 -8.01
N TYR A 73 38.80 13.93 -8.55
CA TYR A 73 38.27 15.20 -8.06
C TYR A 73 37.33 14.92 -6.89
N TYR A 74 37.52 15.66 -5.80
CA TYR A 74 36.64 15.59 -4.65
C TYR A 74 36.21 16.99 -4.25
N LEU A 75 34.94 17.11 -3.89
CA LEU A 75 34.35 18.37 -3.54
C LEU A 75 34.88 18.81 -2.17
N ASN A 76 35.57 19.94 -2.15
CA ASN A 76 36.08 20.53 -0.91
C ASN A 76 35.03 21.37 -0.20
N GLY A 77 34.17 22.03 -0.97
CA GLY A 77 33.20 22.97 -0.44
C GLY A 77 32.30 23.54 -1.53
N ILE A 78 31.20 24.13 -1.06
CA ILE A 78 30.27 24.92 -1.87
C ILE A 78 30.09 26.22 -1.10
N ASP A 79 30.28 27.36 -1.76
CA ASP A 79 30.13 28.67 -1.11
C ASP A 79 28.67 29.14 -1.07
N SER A 80 28.42 30.27 -0.40
CA SER A 80 27.10 30.88 -0.26
C SER A 80 26.47 31.37 -1.57
N GLN A 81 27.22 31.35 -2.67
CA GLN A 81 26.74 31.63 -4.03
C GLN A 81 26.64 30.35 -4.87
N TRP A 82 26.64 29.17 -4.24
CA TRP A 82 26.54 27.86 -4.87
C TRP A 82 27.69 27.49 -5.82
N ARG A 83 28.83 28.19 -5.74
CA ARG A 83 30.01 27.83 -6.52
C ARG A 83 30.74 26.67 -5.85
N ARG A 84 30.96 25.61 -6.63
CA ARG A 84 31.58 24.37 -6.16
C ARG A 84 33.09 24.45 -6.31
N THR A 85 33.82 24.20 -5.23
CA THR A 85 35.28 24.07 -5.26
C THR A 85 35.67 22.61 -5.09
N TYR A 86 36.50 22.13 -6.01
CA TYR A 86 37.00 20.77 -6.01
C TYR A 86 38.52 20.78 -5.80
N SER A 87 39.02 19.88 -4.96
CA SER A 87 40.43 19.48 -5.00
C SER A 87 40.56 18.24 -5.87
N ARG A 88 41.78 17.98 -6.30
CA ARG A 88 42.13 16.78 -7.04
C ARG A 88 43.29 16.09 -6.37
N VAL A 89 43.23 14.77 -6.27
CA VAL A 89 44.43 13.97 -5.95
C VAL A 89 45.38 14.08 -7.16
N PRO A 90 46.62 14.56 -6.99
CA PRO A 90 47.58 14.61 -8.10
C PRO A 90 47.71 13.25 -8.78
N LEU A 91 47.79 13.24 -10.12
CA LEU A 91 47.93 12.00 -10.90
C LEU A 91 49.18 11.18 -10.53
N GLY A 92 50.20 11.81 -9.96
CA GLY A 92 51.44 11.16 -9.51
C GLY A 92 51.46 10.76 -8.03
N THR A 93 50.35 10.87 -7.29
CA THR A 93 50.32 10.47 -5.87
C THR A 93 50.43 8.95 -5.74
N PRO A 94 51.42 8.40 -5.01
CA PRO A 94 51.51 6.96 -4.79
C PRO A 94 50.30 6.45 -4.01
N VAL A 95 49.60 5.44 -4.54
CA VAL A 95 48.53 4.75 -3.80
C VAL A 95 49.21 3.83 -2.79
N GLU A 96 48.98 4.02 -1.49
CA GLU A 96 49.46 3.07 -0.47
C GLU A 96 48.91 1.68 -0.81
N LYS A 97 49.79 0.71 -1.02
CA LYS A 97 49.40 -0.70 -1.16
C LYS A 97 48.60 -1.09 0.08
N ALA A 98 47.32 -1.40 -0.10
CA ALA A 98 46.56 -2.09 0.92
C ALA A 98 47.34 -3.35 1.33
N LYS A 99 47.41 -3.63 2.64
CA LYS A 99 48.05 -4.83 3.20
C LYS A 99 47.67 -6.06 2.36
N GLU A 100 48.67 -6.88 2.04
CA GLU A 100 48.50 -8.10 1.23
C GLU A 100 47.26 -8.89 1.67
N GLY A 101 46.31 -9.08 0.75
CA GLY A 101 45.08 -9.84 0.97
C GLY A 101 43.80 -9.23 0.40
N SER A 102 43.77 -7.94 0.02
CA SER A 102 42.55 -7.33 -0.54
C SER A 102 42.55 -7.33 -2.09
N GLN A 103 41.74 -8.19 -2.70
CA GLN A 103 41.49 -8.28 -4.15
C GLN A 103 40.68 -7.09 -4.71
N TYR A 104 41.21 -5.87 -4.67
CA TYR A 104 40.55 -4.69 -5.27
C TYR A 104 41.05 -4.35 -6.68
N LEU A 105 42.16 -4.92 -7.13
CA LEU A 105 42.73 -4.69 -8.46
C LEU A 105 42.01 -5.46 -9.58
N ASP A 106 41.21 -6.48 -9.24
CA ASP A 106 40.41 -7.24 -10.22
C ASP A 106 39.10 -6.52 -10.63
N LEU A 107 38.82 -5.33 -10.06
CA LEU A 107 37.60 -4.56 -10.33
C LEU A 107 37.84 -3.27 -11.12
N ALA A 108 39.09 -3.00 -11.55
CA ALA A 108 39.40 -1.82 -12.33
C ALA A 108 38.88 -1.97 -13.78
N PRO A 109 37.99 -1.06 -14.25
CA PRO A 109 37.47 -1.14 -15.61
C PRO A 109 38.60 -1.08 -16.64
N PRO A 110 38.59 -1.89 -17.72
CA PRO A 110 39.69 -1.99 -18.70
C PRO A 110 40.08 -0.67 -19.40
N ILE A 111 39.27 0.38 -19.28
CA ILE A 111 39.58 1.71 -19.80
C ILE A 111 40.59 2.46 -18.91
N VAL A 112 40.59 2.21 -17.61
CA VAL A 112 41.50 2.85 -16.63
C VAL A 112 42.92 2.32 -16.78
N LEU A 113 43.07 1.01 -16.99
CA LEU A 113 44.35 0.37 -17.29
C LEU A 113 44.95 0.85 -18.63
N ARG A 114 44.10 1.26 -19.58
CA ARG A 114 44.53 1.83 -20.87
C ARG A 114 44.95 3.29 -20.79
N LEU A 115 44.33 4.09 -19.92
CA LEU A 115 44.65 5.52 -19.77
C LEU A 115 45.96 5.77 -19.00
N ALA A 116 46.37 4.83 -18.14
CA ALA A 116 47.66 4.89 -17.45
C ALA A 116 48.89 4.74 -18.39
N GLN A 117 48.68 4.42 -19.67
CA GLN A 117 49.77 4.29 -20.65
C GLN A 117 50.05 5.57 -21.46
N HIS A 118 49.30 6.66 -21.23
CA HIS A 118 49.48 7.91 -21.96
C HIS A 118 49.76 9.09 -21.02
N ASP A 119 51.03 9.34 -20.76
CA ASP A 119 51.54 10.55 -20.11
C ASP A 119 51.48 11.75 -21.07
N ALA A 120 50.46 12.60 -20.97
CA ALA A 120 50.58 14.00 -21.35
C ALA A 120 49.47 14.87 -20.74
N VAL A 121 49.85 16.10 -20.40
CA VAL A 121 49.03 17.28 -20.04
C VAL A 121 48.87 17.54 -18.53
N SER A 122 49.89 18.20 -17.99
CA SER A 122 49.89 19.02 -16.77
C SER A 122 50.01 20.50 -17.18
N HIS A 123 49.24 21.40 -16.56
CA HIS A 123 49.65 22.75 -16.10
C HIS A 123 48.52 23.42 -15.26
N PRO A 124 48.81 24.06 -14.11
CA PRO A 124 47.84 24.72 -13.24
C PRO A 124 47.82 26.25 -13.40
N VAL A 125 46.69 26.90 -13.04
CA VAL A 125 46.55 28.37 -12.93
C VAL A 125 46.32 28.75 -11.45
N THR A 126 46.97 29.82 -10.98
CA THR A 126 46.98 30.32 -9.60
C THR A 126 46.30 31.69 -9.45
N GLY A 127 45.62 31.92 -8.31
CA GLY A 127 45.16 33.24 -7.85
C GLY A 127 44.51 33.18 -6.46
N LYS A 128 44.94 34.03 -5.51
CA LYS A 128 44.50 34.10 -4.08
C LYS A 128 43.66 35.35 -3.84
N LEU A 129 42.67 35.31 -2.92
CA LEU A 129 42.16 36.52 -2.25
C LEU A 129 41.76 36.27 -0.78
N GLN A 130 41.97 37.29 0.06
CA GLN A 130 41.95 37.32 1.53
C GLN A 130 40.55 37.48 2.17
N VAL A 131 40.46 37.06 3.44
CA VAL A 131 39.28 37.10 4.34
C VAL A 131 39.32 38.34 5.24
N MET A 132 38.17 38.96 5.49
CA MET A 132 37.94 39.84 6.65
C MET A 132 36.69 39.38 7.41
N SER A 133 36.79 39.36 8.74
CA SER A 133 35.73 39.03 9.69
C SER A 133 35.16 40.28 10.36
N SER A 134 33.87 40.30 10.66
CA SER A 134 33.30 41.20 11.67
C SER A 134 32.17 40.51 12.44
N THR A 135 32.26 40.58 13.75
CA THR A 135 31.26 40.28 14.78
C THR A 135 30.38 41.50 15.05
N GLU A 136 29.08 41.32 15.27
CA GLU A 136 28.27 41.79 16.42
C GLU A 136 26.76 41.87 16.11
N GLU A 137 25.99 41.41 17.11
CA GLU A 137 24.59 41.66 17.50
C GLU A 137 23.48 41.92 16.45
N GLY A 138 22.44 41.07 16.48
CA GLY A 138 21.12 41.42 15.97
C GLY A 138 20.23 40.22 15.64
N HIS A 139 19.28 39.93 16.54
CA HIS A 139 18.08 39.11 16.34
C HIS A 139 18.26 37.68 15.79
N ASP A 140 18.06 36.71 16.68
CA ASP A 140 17.97 35.29 16.35
C ASP A 140 16.71 35.00 15.50
N GLN A 141 16.81 35.20 14.20
CA GLN A 141 15.82 34.77 13.19
C GLN A 141 15.99 33.30 12.78
N HIS A 142 16.86 32.53 13.44
CA HIS A 142 17.13 31.13 13.05
C HIS A 142 16.18 30.11 13.68
N THR A 143 15.26 30.52 14.53
CA THR A 143 14.31 29.62 15.21
C THR A 143 13.01 29.37 14.41
N GLU A 144 12.78 30.09 13.30
CA GLU A 144 11.44 30.12 12.66
C GLU A 144 11.25 29.22 11.42
N VAL A 145 12.25 28.42 11.00
CA VAL A 145 12.17 27.62 9.74
C VAL A 145 12.12 26.10 9.98
N ARG A 146 11.53 25.64 11.10
CA ARG A 146 11.36 24.20 11.40
C ARG A 146 10.03 23.58 10.96
N ARG A 147 9.15 24.30 10.25
CA ARG A 147 7.94 23.70 9.67
C ARG A 147 8.31 22.83 8.45
N ARG A 148 8.53 21.54 8.69
CA ARG A 148 8.67 20.50 7.66
C ARG A 148 7.29 20.23 7.04
N ILE A 149 7.28 19.87 5.76
CA ILE A 149 6.10 19.68 4.91
C ILE A 149 5.09 18.76 5.60
N ALA A 150 4.01 19.35 6.14
CA ALA A 150 2.86 18.57 6.57
C ALA A 150 2.16 18.04 5.31
N CYS A 151 1.95 16.73 5.25
CA CYS A 151 1.06 16.15 4.25
C CYS A 151 -0.37 16.41 4.72
N VAL A 152 -1.19 17.01 3.88
CA VAL A 152 -2.61 17.25 4.16
C VAL A 152 -3.44 16.19 3.47
N ILE A 153 -4.52 15.77 4.12
CA ILE A 153 -5.50 14.86 3.55
C ILE A 153 -6.68 15.70 3.11
N THR A 154 -7.03 15.65 1.83
CA THR A 154 -8.10 16.47 1.23
C THR A 154 -9.28 15.65 0.76
N GLY A 155 -9.10 14.34 0.50
CA GLY A 155 -10.16 13.44 0.09
C GLY A 155 -10.08 12.10 0.81
N THR A 156 -11.24 11.57 1.18
CA THR A 156 -11.41 10.24 1.77
C THR A 156 -12.62 9.54 1.13
N ALA A 157 -12.54 8.22 1.00
CA ALA A 157 -13.66 7.39 0.59
C ALA A 157 -13.54 5.98 1.19
N ALA A 158 -14.67 5.33 1.43
CA ALA A 158 -14.71 3.90 1.74
C ALA A 158 -15.90 3.23 1.06
N GLY A 159 -15.61 2.10 0.43
CA GLY A 159 -16.58 1.11 0.00
C GLY A 159 -16.74 0.07 1.10
N LEU A 160 -17.86 0.13 1.83
CA LEU A 160 -18.11 -0.75 2.96
C LEU A 160 -18.77 -2.07 2.52
N PRO A 161 -18.51 -3.18 3.23
CA PRO A 161 -19.33 -4.39 3.13
C PRO A 161 -20.67 -4.20 3.84
N GLY A 162 -21.62 -5.12 3.64
CA GLY A 162 -22.91 -5.14 4.35
C GLY A 162 -23.86 -3.99 3.97
N SER A 163 -23.54 -3.21 2.95
CA SER A 163 -24.41 -2.21 2.34
C SER A 163 -25.13 -2.77 1.11
N ASP A 164 -26.27 -2.20 0.72
CA ASP A 164 -26.90 -2.55 -0.56
C ASP A 164 -26.00 -2.19 -1.75
N GLN A 165 -25.34 -1.03 -1.69
CA GLN A 165 -24.33 -0.58 -2.65
C GLN A 165 -22.99 -0.37 -1.94
N VAL A 166 -21.90 -0.88 -2.52
CA VAL A 166 -20.57 -0.81 -1.89
C VAL A 166 -20.17 0.63 -1.56
N PHE A 167 -20.42 1.60 -2.46
CA PHE A 167 -20.16 3.03 -2.24
C PHE A 167 -21.45 3.83 -2.01
N ALA A 168 -22.09 3.63 -0.86
CA ALA A 168 -23.23 4.45 -0.46
C ALA A 168 -22.78 5.81 0.10
N PRO A 169 -23.55 6.91 -0.13
CA PRO A 169 -23.18 8.25 0.33
C PRO A 169 -23.00 8.39 1.85
N ASP A 170 -23.66 7.55 2.64
CA ASP A 170 -23.64 7.59 4.10
C ASP A 170 -22.60 6.64 4.73
N ASN A 171 -21.77 5.96 3.93
CA ASN A 171 -20.78 4.99 4.40
C ASN A 171 -19.86 5.54 5.51
N MET A 172 -19.38 6.79 5.38
CA MET A 172 -18.54 7.42 6.42
C MET A 172 -19.29 7.52 7.75
N GLU A 173 -20.56 7.89 7.71
CA GLU A 173 -21.39 8.02 8.91
C GLU A 173 -21.70 6.64 9.52
N ARG A 174 -22.00 5.64 8.69
CA ARG A 174 -22.23 4.26 9.12
C ARG A 174 -21.01 3.68 9.82
N LEU A 175 -19.82 3.94 9.28
CA LEU A 175 -18.55 3.53 9.89
C LEU A 175 -18.35 4.17 11.28
N LEU A 176 -18.64 5.47 11.43
CA LEU A 176 -18.55 6.16 12.73
C LEU A 176 -19.68 5.81 13.70
N ARG A 177 -20.86 5.39 13.20
CA ARG A 177 -21.94 4.85 14.04
C ARG A 177 -21.64 3.44 14.53
N GLY A 178 -20.65 2.76 13.94
CA GLY A 178 -20.34 1.36 14.26
C GLY A 178 -21.46 0.43 13.80
N GLU A 179 -21.99 0.65 12.59
CA GLU A 179 -22.99 -0.25 12.04
C GLU A 179 -22.39 -1.61 11.67
N GLN A 180 -23.05 -2.68 12.10
CA GLN A 180 -22.59 -4.04 11.86
C GLN A 180 -22.75 -4.43 10.39
N CYS A 181 -21.66 -4.82 9.75
CA CYS A 181 -21.60 -5.22 8.34
C CYS A 181 -21.42 -6.72 8.15
N VAL A 182 -21.21 -7.48 9.23
CA VAL A 182 -21.02 -8.94 9.21
C VAL A 182 -22.37 -9.64 9.13
N THR A 183 -22.49 -10.57 8.18
CA THR A 183 -23.71 -11.34 7.92
C THR A 183 -23.43 -12.85 7.94
N PRO A 184 -24.46 -13.69 8.15
CA PRO A 184 -24.38 -15.13 7.95
C PRO A 184 -23.98 -15.51 6.53
N LEU A 185 -23.15 -16.54 6.42
CA LEU A 185 -22.76 -17.14 5.16
C LEU A 185 -23.84 -18.11 4.64
N SER A 186 -23.91 -18.25 3.31
CA SER A 186 -24.79 -19.22 2.67
C SER A 186 -24.42 -20.66 3.02
N GLU A 187 -25.41 -21.56 2.96
CA GLU A 187 -25.20 -23.01 3.11
C GLU A 187 -24.20 -23.56 2.09
N GLU A 188 -24.23 -23.05 0.85
CA GLU A 188 -23.29 -23.45 -0.21
C GLU A 188 -21.83 -23.12 0.15
N SER A 189 -21.58 -21.92 0.68
CA SER A 189 -20.23 -21.53 1.10
C SER A 189 -19.72 -22.40 2.25
N LYS A 190 -20.59 -22.72 3.21
CA LYS A 190 -20.25 -23.58 4.36
C LYS A 190 -19.97 -25.01 3.92
N ALA A 191 -20.82 -25.59 3.07
CA ALA A 191 -20.61 -26.91 2.47
C ALA A 191 -19.31 -26.96 1.65
N SER A 192 -19.05 -25.93 0.83
CA SER A 192 -17.82 -25.87 0.03
C SER A 192 -16.54 -25.81 0.88
N MET A 193 -16.58 -25.19 2.06
CA MET A 193 -15.47 -25.23 3.02
C MET A 193 -15.30 -26.62 3.63
N LEU A 194 -16.40 -27.28 4.01
CA LEU A 194 -16.36 -28.61 4.60
C LEU A 194 -15.75 -29.65 3.64
N GLU A 195 -16.07 -29.56 2.35
CA GLU A 195 -15.51 -30.42 1.30
C GLU A 195 -13.98 -30.29 1.13
N LYS A 196 -13.35 -29.23 1.66
CA LYS A 196 -11.89 -29.07 1.59
C LYS A 196 -11.14 -30.01 2.53
N ASN A 197 -11.84 -30.79 3.36
CA ASN A 197 -11.23 -31.73 4.31
C ASN A 197 -10.17 -31.07 5.19
N VAL A 198 -10.52 -29.90 5.74
CA VAL A 198 -9.59 -29.06 6.50
C VAL A 198 -9.11 -29.81 7.75
N VAL A 199 -7.80 -29.79 7.99
CA VAL A 199 -7.18 -30.29 9.23
C VAL A 199 -6.51 -29.14 9.95
N GLN A 200 -7.00 -28.83 11.15
CA GLN A 200 -6.41 -27.84 12.03
C GLN A 200 -5.29 -28.44 12.87
N LEU A 201 -4.22 -27.67 13.07
CA LEU A 201 -3.19 -27.97 14.07
C LEU A 201 -3.54 -27.26 15.39
N ARG A 202 -3.87 -28.03 16.43
CA ARG A 202 -4.14 -27.51 17.77
C ARG A 202 -2.95 -27.80 18.67
N LYS A 203 -2.37 -26.75 19.27
CA LYS A 203 -1.35 -26.91 20.32
C LYS A 203 -2.04 -27.18 21.66
N LYS A 204 -1.69 -28.28 22.30
CA LYS A 204 -2.09 -28.62 23.67
C LYS A 204 -1.26 -27.83 24.67
N ALA A 205 -1.73 -27.76 25.92
CA ALA A 205 -1.07 -27.01 27.00
C ALA A 205 0.34 -27.54 27.33
N ASP A 206 0.61 -28.81 27.04
CA ASP A 206 1.92 -29.47 27.17
C ASP A 206 2.87 -29.21 25.99
N GLY A 207 2.43 -28.45 24.98
CA GLY A 207 3.18 -28.16 23.75
C GLY A 207 3.02 -29.18 22.64
N ALA A 208 2.31 -30.30 22.85
CA ALA A 208 2.04 -31.28 21.80
C ALA A 208 1.12 -30.68 20.72
N VAL A 209 1.33 -31.07 19.46
CA VAL A 209 0.49 -30.65 18.33
C VAL A 209 -0.45 -31.78 17.96
N GLU A 210 -1.75 -31.52 18.06
CA GLU A 210 -2.81 -32.43 17.64
C GLU A 210 -3.40 -31.99 16.30
N LYS A 211 -3.65 -32.96 15.42
CA LYS A 211 -4.37 -32.74 14.16
C LYS A 211 -5.85 -33.00 14.41
N VAL A 212 -6.66 -31.95 14.26
CA VAL A 212 -8.12 -32.03 14.41
C VAL A 212 -8.75 -31.81 13.05
N LYS A 213 -9.51 -32.79 12.57
CA LYS A 213 -10.25 -32.67 11.31
C LYS A 213 -11.49 -31.80 11.54
N VAL A 214 -11.80 -30.95 10.58
CA VAL A 214 -13.04 -30.17 10.52
C VAL A 214 -14.06 -31.04 9.79
N ASP A 215 -14.99 -31.63 10.53
CA ASP A 215 -15.93 -32.65 10.03
C ASP A 215 -17.40 -32.20 10.12
N GLY A 216 -17.67 -31.06 10.79
CA GLY A 216 -19.00 -30.48 10.92
C GLY A 216 -19.10 -29.05 10.41
N GLU A 217 -20.31 -28.66 10.00
CA GLU A 217 -20.61 -27.29 9.55
C GLU A 217 -20.47 -26.27 10.70
N GLU A 218 -20.70 -26.71 11.94
CA GLU A 218 -20.50 -25.89 13.12
C GLU A 218 -19.03 -25.48 13.32
N GLU A 219 -18.11 -26.21 12.71
CA GLU A 219 -16.66 -26.02 12.79
C GLU A 219 -16.09 -25.20 11.62
N VAL A 220 -16.90 -24.78 10.64
CA VAL A 220 -16.43 -23.87 9.58
C VAL A 220 -16.70 -22.40 9.93
N VAL A 221 -16.15 -21.49 9.13
CA VAL A 221 -16.49 -20.06 9.22
C VAL A 221 -17.97 -19.91 8.85
N LYS A 222 -18.74 -19.15 9.66
CA LYS A 222 -20.19 -18.98 9.48
C LYS A 222 -20.62 -17.54 9.25
N LEU A 223 -19.72 -16.59 9.47
CA LEU A 223 -19.97 -15.16 9.40
C LEU A 223 -18.85 -14.50 8.60
N ALA A 224 -19.20 -13.54 7.74
CA ALA A 224 -18.24 -12.65 7.09
C ALA A 224 -18.91 -11.32 6.73
N ALA A 225 -18.11 -10.27 6.52
CA ALA A 225 -18.60 -9.03 5.95
C ALA A 225 -18.41 -9.07 4.42
N GLN A 226 -19.50 -9.12 3.66
CA GLN A 226 -19.51 -9.31 2.21
C GLN A 226 -19.87 -8.03 1.48
N LEU A 227 -19.33 -7.83 0.27
CA LEU A 227 -19.67 -6.69 -0.57
C LEU A 227 -21.14 -6.75 -1.01
N GLY A 228 -21.78 -5.58 -1.08
CA GLY A 228 -23.08 -5.40 -1.72
C GLY A 228 -23.00 -5.38 -3.24
N SER A 229 -24.04 -4.82 -3.86
CA SER A 229 -24.04 -4.57 -5.31
C SER A 229 -22.98 -3.54 -5.70
N PHE A 230 -22.31 -3.80 -6.82
CA PHE A 230 -21.27 -2.91 -7.35
C PHE A 230 -21.08 -3.13 -8.84
N SER A 231 -21.00 -2.03 -9.59
CA SER A 231 -20.70 -2.04 -11.02
C SER A 231 -19.93 -0.77 -11.39
N LEU A 232 -18.65 -0.93 -11.75
CA LEU A 232 -17.81 0.20 -12.14
C LEU A 232 -18.34 0.88 -13.41
N THR A 233 -18.99 0.13 -14.29
CA THR A 233 -19.63 0.67 -15.50
C THR A 233 -20.87 1.49 -15.16
N ASP A 234 -21.79 0.93 -14.38
CA ASP A 234 -23.08 1.58 -14.14
C ASP A 234 -22.96 2.75 -13.16
N MET A 235 -21.98 2.71 -12.24
CA MET A 235 -21.82 3.71 -11.19
C MET A 235 -20.80 4.81 -11.54
N TYR A 236 -19.85 4.54 -12.43
CA TYR A 236 -18.74 5.47 -12.73
C TYR A 236 -18.51 5.68 -14.24
N GLY A 237 -19.33 5.08 -15.11
CA GLY A 237 -19.20 5.25 -16.56
C GLY A 237 -18.02 4.53 -17.20
N VAL A 238 -17.30 3.69 -16.44
CA VAL A 238 -16.12 3.00 -16.96
C VAL A 238 -16.53 2.00 -18.04
N PRO A 239 -15.95 2.05 -19.25
CA PRO A 239 -16.35 1.14 -20.33
C PRO A 239 -16.29 -0.32 -19.89
N ALA A 240 -17.35 -1.09 -20.15
CA ALA A 240 -17.49 -2.47 -19.68
C ALA A 240 -16.30 -3.37 -20.09
N GLY A 241 -15.74 -3.14 -21.29
CA GLY A 241 -14.55 -3.85 -21.75
C GLY A 241 -13.32 -3.63 -20.85
N LEU A 242 -13.14 -2.41 -20.33
CA LEU A 242 -12.08 -2.03 -19.40
C LEU A 242 -12.37 -2.51 -17.97
N ALA A 243 -13.61 -2.35 -17.49
CA ALA A 243 -14.05 -2.89 -16.20
C ALA A 243 -13.78 -4.41 -16.10
N GLN A 244 -14.07 -5.14 -17.18
CA GLN A 244 -13.81 -6.58 -17.28
C GLN A 244 -12.32 -6.94 -17.40
N THR A 245 -11.38 -5.99 -17.43
CA THR A 245 -9.94 -6.27 -17.28
C THR A 245 -9.48 -6.23 -15.83
N MET A 246 -10.36 -5.89 -14.91
CA MET A 246 -10.10 -5.80 -13.47
C MET A 246 -10.80 -6.96 -12.76
N ASP A 247 -10.14 -7.54 -11.75
CA ASP A 247 -10.85 -8.32 -10.75
C ASP A 247 -11.67 -7.40 -9.83
N LEU A 248 -12.59 -7.97 -9.04
CA LEU A 248 -13.49 -7.16 -8.23
C LEU A 248 -12.75 -6.34 -7.16
N ALA A 249 -11.67 -6.87 -6.60
CA ALA A 249 -10.82 -6.16 -5.64
C ALA A 249 -10.19 -4.90 -6.27
N ALA A 250 -9.64 -4.99 -7.49
CA ALA A 250 -9.12 -3.83 -8.20
C ALA A 250 -10.23 -2.84 -8.59
N GLN A 251 -11.40 -3.30 -9.04
CA GLN A 251 -12.50 -2.40 -9.39
C GLN A 251 -12.97 -1.59 -8.17
N VAL A 252 -13.09 -2.23 -7.00
CA VAL A 252 -13.47 -1.56 -5.75
C VAL A 252 -12.38 -0.57 -5.31
N ALA A 253 -11.09 -0.90 -5.45
CA ALA A 253 -10.01 0.04 -5.16
C ALA A 253 -10.03 1.26 -6.09
N VAL A 254 -10.27 1.04 -7.39
CA VAL A 254 -10.39 2.10 -8.41
C VAL A 254 -11.55 3.02 -8.08
N ALA A 255 -12.75 2.48 -7.81
CA ALA A 255 -13.90 3.27 -7.41
C ALA A 255 -13.62 4.08 -6.14
N ALA A 256 -12.96 3.49 -5.14
CA ALA A 256 -12.57 4.22 -3.94
C ALA A 256 -11.63 5.40 -4.23
N GLY A 257 -10.68 5.23 -5.16
CA GLY A 257 -9.83 6.32 -5.63
C GLY A 257 -10.58 7.43 -6.34
N MET A 258 -11.53 7.06 -7.21
CA MET A 258 -12.39 8.00 -7.92
C MET A 258 -13.26 8.80 -6.95
N GLU A 259 -13.87 8.15 -5.96
CA GLU A 259 -14.64 8.81 -4.90
C GLU A 259 -13.76 9.72 -4.03
N ALA A 260 -12.54 9.29 -3.68
CA ALA A 260 -11.62 10.12 -2.91
C ALA A 260 -11.17 11.36 -3.69
N LEU A 261 -10.94 11.25 -5.00
CA LEU A 261 -10.65 12.37 -5.89
C LEU A 261 -11.83 13.36 -5.98
N LYS A 262 -13.05 12.84 -6.10
CA LYS A 262 -14.28 13.65 -6.08
C LYS A 262 -14.42 14.37 -4.74
N ASN A 263 -14.20 13.65 -3.65
CA ASN A 263 -14.26 14.19 -2.30
C ASN A 263 -13.18 15.25 -2.02
N ALA A 264 -12.02 15.16 -2.69
CA ALA A 264 -10.98 16.19 -2.67
C ALA A 264 -11.28 17.41 -3.55
N GLY A 265 -12.38 17.40 -4.32
CA GLY A 265 -12.71 18.46 -5.28
C GLY A 265 -11.74 18.53 -6.47
N LEU A 266 -11.07 17.42 -6.80
CA LEU A 266 -10.10 17.34 -7.91
C LEU A 266 -10.75 16.88 -9.22
N VAL A 267 -11.91 16.25 -9.13
CA VAL A 267 -12.75 15.81 -10.25
C VAL A 267 -14.20 16.13 -9.92
N SER A 268 -15.04 16.29 -10.95
CA SER A 268 -16.47 16.56 -10.77
C SER A 268 -17.18 15.34 -10.19
N GLY A 269 -17.03 14.19 -10.87
CA GLY A 269 -17.76 12.96 -10.58
C GLY A 269 -19.27 13.17 -10.43
N ALA A 270 -19.83 14.18 -11.10
CA ALA A 270 -21.24 14.56 -11.00
C ALA A 270 -22.12 13.66 -11.88
N THR A 271 -21.54 13.12 -12.95
CA THR A 271 -22.19 12.19 -13.87
C THR A 271 -21.34 10.93 -14.06
N ASN A 272 -21.90 9.98 -14.79
CA ASN A 272 -21.19 8.80 -15.27
C ASN A 272 -20.46 9.07 -16.59
N ASP A 273 -20.20 10.33 -16.96
CA ASP A 273 -19.31 10.64 -18.08
C ASP A 273 -17.85 10.40 -17.64
N PRO A 274 -17.06 9.57 -18.34
CA PRO A 274 -15.64 9.37 -18.02
C PRO A 274 -14.81 10.67 -17.94
N GLU A 275 -15.21 11.75 -18.63
CA GLU A 275 -14.52 13.04 -18.53
C GLU A 275 -14.71 13.71 -17.16
N ASP A 276 -15.85 13.47 -16.48
CA ASP A 276 -16.11 14.03 -15.14
C ASP A 276 -15.18 13.45 -14.06
N TRP A 277 -14.52 12.33 -14.35
CA TRP A 277 -13.64 11.62 -13.43
C TRP A 277 -12.15 11.85 -13.70
N LYS A 278 -11.81 12.71 -14.66
CA LYS A 278 -10.42 13.05 -14.97
C LYS A 278 -9.97 14.30 -14.24
N LEU A 279 -8.72 14.27 -13.79
CA LEU A 279 -8.02 15.45 -13.32
C LEU A 279 -7.88 16.48 -14.45
N GLU A 280 -7.93 17.76 -14.09
CA GLU A 280 -7.44 18.83 -14.95
C GLU A 280 -5.98 18.57 -15.37
N GLU A 281 -5.61 18.94 -16.60
CA GLU A 281 -4.28 18.66 -17.16
C GLU A 281 -3.14 19.12 -16.25
N ARG A 282 -3.30 20.29 -15.62
CA ARG A 282 -2.31 20.88 -14.70
C ARG A 282 -1.99 20.02 -13.47
N PHE A 283 -2.89 19.12 -13.06
CA PHE A 283 -2.70 18.29 -11.87
C PHE A 283 -2.16 16.89 -12.22
N ARG A 284 -2.20 16.49 -13.50
CA ARG A 284 -1.91 15.12 -13.93
C ARG A 284 -0.49 14.66 -13.62
N ASP A 285 0.51 15.44 -14.04
CA ASP A 285 1.93 15.08 -13.91
C ASP A 285 2.41 15.05 -12.45
N GLY A 286 1.82 15.89 -11.59
CA GLY A 286 2.12 15.93 -10.16
C GLY A 286 1.35 14.90 -9.32
N THR A 287 0.43 14.14 -9.90
CA THR A 287 -0.43 13.21 -9.14
C THR A 287 0.00 11.77 -9.34
N GLY A 288 0.47 11.14 -8.25
CA GLY A 288 0.83 9.73 -8.19
C GLY A 288 -0.30 8.84 -7.65
N VAL A 289 -0.10 7.52 -7.74
CA VAL A 289 -1.02 6.49 -7.23
C VAL A 289 -0.24 5.39 -6.53
N VAL A 290 -0.71 4.99 -5.34
CA VAL A 290 -0.20 3.82 -4.61
C VAL A 290 -1.36 2.87 -4.31
N TYR A 291 -1.29 1.65 -4.83
CA TYR A 291 -2.31 0.61 -4.59
C TYR A 291 -1.86 -0.40 -3.54
N ALA A 292 -2.73 -0.74 -2.59
CA ALA A 292 -2.54 -1.82 -1.62
C ALA A 292 -3.61 -2.91 -1.75
N SER A 293 -3.18 -4.17 -1.75
CA SER A 293 -4.07 -5.34 -1.65
C SER A 293 -3.29 -6.54 -1.14
N SER A 294 -3.93 -7.35 -0.28
CA SER A 294 -3.34 -8.59 0.22
C SER A 294 -3.50 -9.74 -0.79
N PHE A 295 -4.62 -9.78 -1.51
CA PHE A 295 -4.97 -10.85 -2.44
C PHE A 295 -5.32 -10.31 -3.84
N PRO A 296 -4.44 -9.50 -4.46
CA PRO A 296 -4.76 -8.93 -5.75
C PRO A 296 -4.87 -10.03 -6.80
N ALA A 297 -5.79 -9.89 -7.76
CA ALA A 297 -5.97 -10.80 -8.88
C ALA A 297 -6.42 -12.23 -8.51
N MET A 298 -6.53 -12.58 -7.22
CA MET A 298 -6.76 -13.95 -6.78
C MET A 298 -8.17 -14.45 -7.14
N ASP A 299 -9.19 -13.58 -7.06
CA ASP A 299 -10.55 -13.91 -7.48
C ASP A 299 -10.58 -14.29 -8.98
N ALA A 300 -9.88 -13.51 -9.82
CA ALA A 300 -9.83 -13.77 -11.26
C ALA A 300 -9.04 -15.04 -11.59
N ALA A 301 -7.89 -15.26 -10.94
CA ALA A 301 -7.06 -16.43 -11.16
C ALA A 301 -7.77 -17.72 -10.75
N VAL A 302 -8.31 -17.76 -9.52
CA VAL A 302 -9.03 -18.94 -9.01
C VAL A 302 -10.32 -19.16 -9.79
N GLY A 303 -11.08 -18.10 -10.07
CA GLY A 303 -12.32 -18.19 -10.84
C GLY A 303 -12.13 -18.78 -12.24
N GLU A 304 -11.10 -18.34 -12.96
CA GLU A 304 -10.81 -18.85 -14.30
C GLU A 304 -10.37 -20.31 -14.28
N VAL A 305 -9.50 -20.69 -13.34
CA VAL A 305 -9.08 -22.09 -13.15
C VAL A 305 -10.27 -22.97 -12.79
N MET A 306 -11.14 -22.52 -11.89
CA MET A 306 -12.35 -23.25 -11.53
C MET A 306 -13.31 -23.41 -12.71
N ARG A 307 -13.49 -22.37 -13.53
CA ARG A 307 -14.30 -22.45 -14.75
C ARG A 307 -13.73 -23.44 -15.75
N PHE A 308 -12.41 -23.44 -15.94
CA PHE A 308 -11.72 -24.42 -16.76
C PHE A 308 -11.96 -25.84 -16.22
N LEU A 309 -11.63 -26.10 -14.94
CA LEU A 309 -11.78 -27.43 -14.34
C LEU A 309 -13.23 -27.94 -14.37
N LYS A 310 -14.21 -27.07 -14.10
CA LYS A 310 -15.64 -27.40 -14.19
C LYS A 310 -16.01 -27.89 -15.59
N SER A 311 -15.49 -27.27 -16.65
CA SER A 311 -15.72 -27.75 -18.02
C SER A 311 -15.07 -29.11 -18.33
N GLN A 312 -14.04 -29.50 -17.58
CA GLN A 312 -13.36 -30.79 -17.76
C GLN A 312 -14.07 -31.92 -17.04
N THR A 313 -14.78 -31.61 -15.95
CA THR A 313 -15.34 -32.61 -15.02
C THR A 313 -16.86 -32.67 -15.04
N VAL A 314 -17.55 -31.60 -15.46
CA VAL A 314 -19.01 -31.46 -15.45
C VAL A 314 -19.49 -31.13 -16.86
N GLY A 315 -20.65 -31.68 -17.25
CA GLY A 315 -21.27 -31.44 -18.55
C GLY A 315 -20.92 -32.47 -19.62
N ALA A 316 -21.50 -32.28 -20.81
CA ALA A 316 -21.42 -33.23 -21.92
C ALA A 316 -19.97 -33.52 -22.33
N ALA A 317 -19.12 -32.48 -22.34
CA ALA A 317 -17.72 -32.58 -22.73
C ALA A 317 -16.86 -33.39 -21.73
N GLY A 318 -17.06 -33.20 -20.42
CA GLY A 318 -16.36 -33.98 -19.39
C GLY A 318 -16.76 -35.44 -19.40
N ALA A 319 -18.06 -35.72 -19.53
CA ALA A 319 -18.59 -37.07 -19.66
C ALA A 319 -18.08 -37.76 -20.93
N MET A 320 -18.09 -37.08 -22.09
CA MET A 320 -17.55 -37.62 -23.34
C MET A 320 -16.06 -37.97 -23.24
N ARG A 321 -15.25 -37.17 -22.53
CA ARG A 321 -13.82 -37.47 -22.31
C ARG A 321 -13.60 -38.69 -21.43
N LEU A 322 -14.39 -38.84 -20.36
CA LEU A 322 -14.35 -40.03 -19.51
C LEU A 322 -14.73 -41.28 -20.31
N VAL A 323 -15.81 -41.21 -21.09
CA VAL A 323 -16.27 -42.30 -21.97
C VAL A 323 -15.19 -42.64 -23.00
N SER A 324 -14.55 -41.64 -23.62
CA SER A 324 -13.48 -41.84 -24.59
C SER A 324 -12.21 -42.44 -23.95
N ALA A 325 -11.81 -41.95 -22.78
CA ALA A 325 -10.64 -42.47 -22.05
C ALA A 325 -10.87 -43.92 -21.55
N LEU A 326 -12.10 -44.27 -21.15
CA LEU A 326 -12.47 -45.63 -20.82
C LEU A 326 -12.39 -46.54 -22.04
N ARG A 327 -12.90 -46.08 -23.19
CA ARG A 327 -12.79 -46.80 -24.48
C ARG A 327 -11.33 -47.06 -24.86
N GLU A 328 -10.48 -46.02 -24.80
CA GLU A 328 -9.05 -46.15 -25.10
C GLU A 328 -8.33 -47.12 -24.16
N ARG A 329 -8.60 -47.06 -22.85
CA ARG A 329 -8.01 -48.01 -21.89
C ARG A 329 -8.47 -49.44 -22.12
N MET A 330 -9.74 -49.66 -22.49
CA MET A 330 -10.23 -50.99 -22.88
C MET A 330 -9.47 -51.52 -24.09
N VAL A 331 -9.36 -50.72 -25.16
CA VAL A 331 -8.63 -51.13 -26.38
C VAL A 331 -7.14 -51.38 -26.10
N GLN A 332 -6.49 -50.55 -25.28
CA GLN A 332 -5.07 -50.72 -24.94
C GLN A 332 -4.79 -51.98 -24.12
N ASN A 333 -5.76 -52.46 -23.33
CA ASN A 333 -5.61 -53.64 -22.48
C ASN A 333 -6.01 -54.96 -23.18
N MET A 334 -6.48 -54.93 -24.43
CA MET A 334 -6.97 -56.10 -25.16
C MET A 334 -5.87 -56.95 -25.86
N GLY A 335 -4.58 -56.69 -25.63
CA GLY A 335 -3.51 -57.50 -26.21
C GLY A 335 -3.43 -57.40 -27.75
N ASP A 336 -3.28 -58.52 -28.46
CA ASP A 336 -3.12 -58.56 -29.93
C ASP A 336 -4.41 -58.22 -30.70
N GLU A 337 -5.59 -58.27 -30.05
CA GLU A 337 -6.86 -57.82 -30.62
C GLU A 337 -7.10 -56.34 -30.29
N LYS A 338 -6.85 -55.45 -31.26
CA LYS A 338 -7.08 -54.00 -31.12
C LYS A 338 -8.47 -53.57 -31.57
N SER A 339 -9.51 -54.36 -31.31
CA SER A 339 -10.89 -54.03 -31.69
C SER A 339 -11.87 -54.42 -30.61
N LEU A 340 -12.77 -53.49 -30.29
CA LEU A 340 -13.92 -53.71 -29.40
C LEU A 340 -14.95 -54.61 -30.09
N SER A 341 -15.77 -55.31 -29.30
CA SER A 341 -16.91 -56.05 -29.85
C SER A 341 -17.99 -55.08 -30.34
N ASP A 342 -18.85 -55.53 -31.25
CA ASP A 342 -20.00 -54.74 -31.72
C ASP A 342 -20.93 -54.32 -30.57
N GLN A 343 -21.01 -55.14 -29.52
CA GLN A 343 -21.79 -54.82 -28.31
C GLN A 343 -21.15 -53.70 -27.49
N ASP A 344 -19.83 -53.71 -27.34
CA ASP A 344 -19.09 -52.65 -26.65
C ASP A 344 -19.16 -51.33 -27.42
N GLU A 345 -19.00 -51.37 -28.75
CA GLU A 345 -19.14 -50.17 -29.59
C GLU A 345 -20.56 -49.59 -29.53
N ALA A 346 -21.60 -50.44 -29.52
CA ALA A 346 -22.98 -50.00 -29.33
C ALA A 346 -23.21 -49.37 -27.95
N ALA A 347 -22.61 -49.93 -26.89
CA ALA A 347 -22.69 -49.37 -25.54
C ALA A 347 -21.97 -48.01 -25.43
N PHE A 348 -20.78 -47.87 -26.03
CA PHE A 348 -20.09 -46.58 -26.11
C PHE A 348 -20.87 -45.54 -26.90
N ALA A 349 -21.48 -45.92 -28.04
CA ALA A 349 -22.33 -45.03 -28.83
C ALA A 349 -23.56 -44.55 -28.03
N GLN A 350 -24.19 -45.42 -27.23
CA GLN A 350 -25.29 -45.03 -26.34
C GLN A 350 -24.83 -44.07 -25.23
N LEU A 351 -23.67 -44.33 -24.61
CA LEU A 351 -23.09 -43.44 -23.60
C LEU A 351 -22.79 -42.06 -24.20
N VAL A 352 -22.14 -42.00 -25.37
CA VAL A 352 -21.86 -40.73 -26.07
C VAL A 352 -23.16 -40.00 -26.41
N SER A 353 -24.16 -40.70 -26.95
CA SER A 353 -25.47 -40.12 -27.26
C SER A 353 -26.17 -39.54 -26.03
N SER A 354 -26.06 -40.21 -24.87
CA SER A 354 -26.62 -39.73 -23.61
C SER A 354 -25.88 -38.49 -23.08
N CYS A 355 -24.57 -38.39 -23.34
CA CYS A 355 -23.78 -37.21 -22.99
C CYS A 355 -24.16 -36.00 -23.86
N THR A 356 -24.42 -36.19 -25.15
CA THR A 356 -24.75 -35.11 -26.10
C THR A 356 -26.19 -34.57 -25.97
N GLY A 357 -27.08 -35.27 -25.27
CA GLY A 357 -28.46 -34.82 -25.01
C GLY A 357 -28.58 -33.72 -23.95
N MET A 358 -27.47 -33.36 -23.29
CA MET A 358 -27.40 -32.31 -22.28
C MET A 358 -26.82 -31.03 -22.91
N ASN A 359 -27.67 -30.06 -23.24
CA ASN A 359 -27.35 -28.67 -23.65
C ASN A 359 -26.07 -28.46 -24.50
N GLY A 360 -26.15 -28.83 -25.78
CA GLY A 360 -25.13 -28.50 -26.79
C GLY A 360 -24.87 -26.99 -26.89
N ASP A 361 -23.58 -26.65 -27.04
CA ASP A 361 -22.95 -25.32 -27.17
C ASP A 361 -22.64 -24.48 -25.92
N GLN A 362 -23.27 -24.69 -24.75
CA GLN A 362 -22.93 -23.90 -23.54
C GLN A 362 -21.74 -24.45 -22.72
N ASP A 363 -21.30 -25.68 -23.01
CA ASP A 363 -20.31 -26.42 -22.19
C ASP A 363 -18.86 -26.37 -22.71
N ILE A 364 -18.59 -25.74 -23.87
CA ILE A 364 -17.23 -25.64 -24.39
C ILE A 364 -16.51 -24.47 -23.70
N TYR A 365 -15.54 -24.78 -22.86
CA TYR A 365 -14.70 -23.76 -22.25
C TYR A 365 -13.97 -22.94 -23.32
N GLN A 366 -14.21 -21.63 -23.31
CA GLN A 366 -13.45 -20.65 -24.06
C GLN A 366 -12.60 -19.83 -23.09
N PHE A 367 -11.28 -19.81 -23.27
CA PHE A 367 -10.36 -18.99 -22.47
C PHE A 367 -10.69 -17.50 -22.61
N ASP A 368 -10.79 -16.79 -21.49
CA ASP A 368 -11.06 -15.35 -21.55
C ASP A 368 -9.78 -14.60 -21.93
N ARG A 369 -9.76 -13.97 -23.11
CA ARG A 369 -8.62 -13.18 -23.59
C ARG A 369 -8.21 -12.03 -22.65
N LYS A 370 -9.09 -11.59 -21.74
CA LYS A 370 -8.81 -10.55 -20.74
C LYS A 370 -8.12 -11.10 -19.49
N PHE A 371 -7.98 -12.42 -19.36
CA PHE A 371 -7.37 -13.07 -18.20
C PHE A 371 -6.03 -12.44 -17.83
N LEU A 372 -5.14 -12.23 -18.82
CA LEU A 372 -3.82 -11.64 -18.58
C LEU A 372 -3.92 -10.29 -17.87
N PHE A 373 -4.82 -9.41 -18.30
CA PHE A 373 -4.98 -8.11 -17.66
C PHE A 373 -5.62 -8.20 -16.27
N ARG A 374 -6.52 -9.17 -16.03
CA ARG A 374 -7.12 -9.39 -14.70
C ARG A 374 -6.14 -9.92 -13.68
N VAL A 375 -5.19 -10.75 -14.11
CA VAL A 375 -4.21 -11.37 -13.19
C VAL A 375 -2.98 -10.52 -12.96
N LEU A 376 -2.75 -9.50 -13.80
CA LEU A 376 -1.77 -8.47 -13.52
C LEU A 376 -2.33 -7.53 -12.44
N VAL A 377 -1.51 -7.23 -11.45
CA VAL A 377 -1.88 -6.28 -10.39
C VAL A 377 -1.79 -4.87 -10.95
N LEU A 378 -2.93 -4.33 -11.41
CA LEU A 378 -2.99 -3.08 -12.18
C LEU A 378 -3.94 -2.03 -11.59
N GLY A 379 -4.48 -2.23 -10.38
CA GLY A 379 -5.45 -1.28 -9.78
C GLY A 379 -4.93 0.17 -9.74
N ASN A 380 -3.64 0.36 -9.44
CA ASN A 380 -2.95 1.65 -9.50
C ASN A 380 -2.88 2.22 -10.94
N ALA A 381 -2.53 1.40 -11.92
CA ALA A 381 -2.43 1.80 -13.33
C ALA A 381 -3.81 2.10 -13.95
N GLN A 382 -4.84 1.34 -13.57
CA GLN A 382 -6.21 1.52 -14.04
C GLN A 382 -6.85 2.78 -13.45
N LEU A 383 -6.65 3.05 -12.16
CA LEU A 383 -7.05 4.35 -11.59
C LEU A 383 -6.30 5.50 -12.28
N ALA A 384 -4.99 5.37 -12.47
CA ALA A 384 -4.20 6.39 -13.15
C ALA A 384 -4.68 6.65 -14.58
N GLN A 385 -5.03 5.59 -15.32
CA GLN A 385 -5.59 5.70 -16.67
C GLN A 385 -6.95 6.43 -16.67
N LEU A 386 -7.82 6.10 -15.72
CA LEU A 386 -9.17 6.67 -15.63
C LEU A 386 -9.15 8.12 -15.16
N ALA A 387 -8.36 8.44 -14.14
CA ALA A 387 -8.24 9.78 -13.58
C ALA A 387 -7.23 10.68 -14.30
N GLY A 388 -6.40 10.13 -15.18
CA GLY A 388 -5.34 10.85 -15.89
C GLY A 388 -4.08 11.12 -15.04
N CYS A 389 -3.84 10.38 -13.97
CA CYS A 389 -2.65 10.53 -13.13
C CYS A 389 -1.37 10.11 -13.90
N ARG A 390 -0.34 10.95 -13.92
CA ARG A 390 0.93 10.71 -14.62
C ARG A 390 2.18 10.77 -13.72
N GLY A 391 1.99 11.05 -12.43
CA GLY A 391 3.05 11.02 -11.43
C GLY A 391 3.49 9.60 -11.03
N PRO A 392 4.26 9.45 -9.93
CA PRO A 392 4.73 8.16 -9.45
C PRO A 392 3.61 7.16 -9.25
N ASN A 393 3.73 5.99 -9.86
CA ASN A 393 2.69 4.97 -9.86
C ASN A 393 3.27 3.62 -9.42
N THR A 394 2.75 3.05 -8.32
CA THR A 394 3.26 1.80 -7.75
C THR A 394 2.21 1.09 -6.89
N GLN A 395 2.59 -0.04 -6.31
CA GLN A 395 1.76 -0.85 -5.42
C GLN A 395 2.57 -1.47 -4.28
N THR A 396 1.86 -1.94 -3.25
CA THR A 396 2.43 -2.68 -2.13
C THR A 396 1.51 -3.81 -1.66
N ASN A 397 2.11 -4.88 -1.15
CA ASN A 397 1.41 -5.93 -0.41
C ASN A 397 2.17 -6.19 0.89
N ALA A 398 1.68 -5.58 1.96
CA ALA A 398 2.18 -5.80 3.31
C ALA A 398 1.15 -6.57 4.16
N ALA A 399 0.41 -7.48 3.50
CA ALA A 399 -0.77 -8.13 4.05
C ALA A 399 -1.69 -7.08 4.71
N CYS A 400 -2.08 -7.33 5.96
CA CYS A 400 -3.01 -6.49 6.72
C CYS A 400 -2.47 -5.10 7.10
N ALA A 401 -1.18 -4.83 6.88
CA ALA A 401 -0.56 -3.51 7.03
C ALA A 401 -0.46 -2.74 5.70
N GLY A 402 -0.96 -3.31 4.58
CA GLY A 402 -0.79 -2.79 3.22
C GLY A 402 -1.21 -1.33 3.05
N THR A 403 -2.43 -0.96 3.45
CA THR A 403 -2.93 0.42 3.34
C THR A 403 -2.06 1.40 4.13
N THR A 404 -1.79 1.13 5.40
CA THR A 404 -0.99 2.03 6.24
C THR A 404 0.45 2.17 5.72
N GLN A 405 1.03 1.11 5.14
CA GLN A 405 2.32 1.19 4.46
C GLN A 405 2.23 2.00 3.15
N ALA A 406 1.15 1.87 2.37
CA ALA A 406 0.93 2.68 1.17
C ALA A 406 0.82 4.18 1.51
N ILE A 407 0.20 4.53 2.64
CA ILE A 407 0.15 5.90 3.17
C ILE A 407 1.56 6.40 3.53
N ALA A 408 2.39 5.55 4.14
CA ALA A 408 3.78 5.90 4.42
C ALA A 408 4.59 6.13 3.13
N MET A 409 4.43 5.27 2.12
CA MET A 409 5.05 5.45 0.80
C MET A 409 4.58 6.74 0.12
N ALA A 410 3.29 7.10 0.26
CA ALA A 410 2.76 8.35 -0.24
C ALA A 410 3.40 9.55 0.47
N GLN A 411 3.52 9.51 1.80
CA GLN A 411 4.23 10.53 2.57
C GLN A 411 5.69 10.68 2.12
N ASP A 412 6.40 9.57 1.90
CA ASP A 412 7.77 9.58 1.38
C ASP A 412 7.84 10.25 0.00
N MET A 413 6.90 9.95 -0.91
CA MET A 413 6.85 10.58 -2.23
C MET A 413 6.59 12.09 -2.18
N LEU A 414 5.70 12.53 -1.29
CA LEU A 414 5.37 13.94 -1.09
C LEU A 414 6.54 14.72 -0.46
N ILE A 415 7.12 14.18 0.62
CA ILE A 415 8.25 14.82 1.32
C ILE A 415 9.50 14.84 0.44
N SER A 416 9.69 13.85 -0.43
CA SER A 416 10.77 13.81 -1.43
C SER A 416 10.44 14.53 -2.74
N GLY A 417 9.31 15.26 -2.82
CA GLY A 417 8.92 16.06 -3.98
C GLY A 417 8.85 15.27 -5.28
N ARG A 418 8.65 13.96 -5.19
CA ARG A 418 8.41 13.08 -6.35
C ARG A 418 6.99 13.22 -6.86
N ALA A 419 6.08 13.72 -6.03
CA ALA A 419 4.70 14.01 -6.34
C ALA A 419 4.23 15.25 -5.56
N ASP A 420 3.28 15.97 -6.13
CA ASP A 420 2.51 17.01 -5.45
C ASP A 420 1.35 16.43 -4.66
N ARG A 421 0.79 15.33 -5.21
CA ARG A 421 -0.36 14.61 -4.68
C ARG A 421 -0.18 13.12 -4.89
N VAL A 422 -0.69 12.32 -3.96
CA VAL A 422 -0.73 10.88 -4.10
C VAL A 422 -2.11 10.38 -3.72
N VAL A 423 -2.72 9.61 -4.62
CA VAL A 423 -3.95 8.87 -4.33
C VAL A 423 -3.56 7.48 -3.83
N VAL A 424 -3.82 7.22 -2.55
CA VAL A 424 -3.68 5.89 -1.97
C VAL A 424 -5.01 5.17 -2.12
N VAL A 425 -4.99 3.98 -2.70
CA VAL A 425 -6.17 3.13 -2.83
C VAL A 425 -5.90 1.73 -2.32
N ALA A 426 -6.91 1.10 -1.74
CA ALA A 426 -6.88 -0.30 -1.42
C ALA A 426 -8.21 -0.98 -1.71
N GLY A 427 -8.15 -2.26 -2.05
CA GLY A 427 -9.33 -3.10 -2.27
C GLY A 427 -8.98 -4.57 -2.11
N ASP A 428 -9.84 -5.31 -1.42
CA ASP A 428 -9.75 -6.76 -1.22
C ASP A 428 -11.15 -7.35 -1.10
N ASN A 429 -11.34 -8.57 -1.59
CA ASN A 429 -12.61 -9.30 -1.60
C ASN A 429 -12.47 -10.71 -1.00
N ALA A 430 -11.82 -10.82 0.16
CA ALA A 430 -11.51 -12.12 0.77
C ALA A 430 -12.77 -12.92 1.19
N SER A 431 -13.91 -12.23 1.38
CA SER A 431 -15.21 -12.81 1.70
C SER A 431 -16.12 -13.02 0.47
N GLY A 432 -15.60 -12.83 -0.75
CA GLY A 432 -16.30 -13.11 -1.99
C GLY A 432 -16.53 -14.61 -2.22
N ALA A 433 -17.57 -14.96 -2.98
CA ALA A 433 -17.99 -16.35 -3.18
C ALA A 433 -16.89 -17.28 -3.74
N VAL A 434 -15.96 -16.75 -4.54
CA VAL A 434 -14.86 -17.53 -5.14
C VAL A 434 -13.75 -17.79 -4.11
N LEU A 435 -13.26 -16.75 -3.42
CA LEU A 435 -12.13 -16.88 -2.49
C LEU A 435 -12.51 -17.35 -1.08
N LEU A 436 -13.71 -17.00 -0.59
CA LEU A 436 -14.11 -17.30 0.79
C LEU A 436 -14.00 -18.79 1.14
N PRO A 437 -14.42 -19.77 0.31
CA PRO A 437 -14.25 -21.18 0.66
C PRO A 437 -12.79 -21.62 0.80
N TRP A 438 -11.85 -20.93 0.14
CA TRP A 438 -10.41 -21.21 0.22
C TRP A 438 -9.76 -20.47 1.38
N LEU A 439 -9.99 -19.16 1.49
CA LEU A 439 -9.42 -18.32 2.55
C LEU A 439 -10.04 -18.65 3.91
N GLY A 440 -11.36 -18.81 3.99
CA GLY A 440 -12.05 -19.24 5.20
C GLY A 440 -11.52 -20.58 5.72
N SER A 441 -11.37 -21.57 4.83
CA SER A 441 -10.71 -22.85 5.14
C SER A 441 -9.26 -22.69 5.60
N GLY A 442 -8.48 -21.81 4.94
CA GLY A 442 -7.10 -21.52 5.30
C GLY A 442 -6.96 -20.90 6.69
N PHE A 443 -7.73 -19.84 6.98
CA PHE A 443 -7.75 -19.22 8.30
C PHE A 443 -8.30 -20.16 9.38
N ARG A 444 -9.25 -21.05 9.03
CA ARG A 444 -9.72 -22.10 9.92
C ARG A 444 -8.62 -23.11 10.25
N ALA A 445 -7.86 -23.54 9.26
CA ALA A 445 -6.72 -24.46 9.43
C ALA A 445 -5.62 -23.87 10.34
N LEU A 446 -5.38 -22.55 10.22
CA LEU A 446 -4.47 -21.80 11.09
C LEU A 446 -5.00 -21.60 12.52
N GLY A 447 -6.29 -21.87 12.78
CA GLY A 447 -6.96 -21.53 14.04
C GLY A 447 -7.14 -20.03 14.27
N ALA A 448 -7.11 -19.25 13.19
CA ALA A 448 -7.20 -17.79 13.24
C ALA A 448 -8.65 -17.28 13.12
N ALA A 449 -9.52 -17.98 12.39
CA ALA A 449 -10.92 -17.60 12.20
C ALA A 449 -11.83 -18.10 13.33
N THR A 450 -12.88 -17.31 13.63
CA THR A 450 -13.95 -17.73 14.53
C THR A 450 -14.93 -18.67 13.81
N THR A 451 -15.54 -19.56 14.59
CA THR A 451 -16.63 -20.46 14.16
C THR A 451 -17.91 -20.16 14.93
N LYS A 452 -18.08 -18.95 15.45
CA LYS A 452 -19.35 -18.52 16.09
C LYS A 452 -20.39 -18.20 15.03
N ALA A 453 -21.66 -18.48 15.33
CA ALA A 453 -22.78 -18.28 14.40
C ALA A 453 -23.52 -16.96 14.64
N ALA A 454 -23.49 -16.44 15.87
CA ALA A 454 -24.10 -15.17 16.24
C ALA A 454 -23.03 -14.06 16.23
N VAL A 455 -23.40 -12.88 15.74
CA VAL A 455 -22.45 -11.77 15.55
C VAL A 455 -21.97 -11.22 16.89
N GLU A 456 -22.87 -11.15 17.87
CA GLU A 456 -22.62 -10.77 19.26
C GLU A 456 -21.57 -11.64 19.96
N ASP A 457 -21.39 -12.90 19.51
CA ASP A 457 -20.41 -13.84 20.05
C ASP A 457 -19.11 -13.91 19.23
N ALA A 458 -19.07 -13.24 18.07
CA ALA A 458 -17.96 -13.33 17.12
C ALA A 458 -17.20 -12.01 17.00
N ALA A 459 -17.93 -10.91 16.89
CA ALA A 459 -17.40 -9.55 16.76
C ALA A 459 -17.04 -8.98 18.13
N LEU A 460 -15.93 -9.46 18.70
CA LEU A 460 -15.53 -9.23 20.09
C LEU A 460 -14.11 -8.65 20.24
N PRO A 461 -13.77 -7.48 19.64
CA PRO A 461 -12.44 -6.90 19.83
C PRO A 461 -12.15 -6.65 21.32
N PHE A 462 -10.99 -7.08 21.80
CA PHE A 462 -10.51 -6.95 23.19
C PHE A 462 -11.33 -7.67 24.29
N ASP A 463 -12.51 -8.20 23.99
CA ASP A 463 -13.33 -8.93 24.96
C ASP A 463 -12.76 -10.33 25.24
N LYS A 464 -12.84 -10.79 26.49
CA LYS A 464 -12.30 -12.09 26.95
C LYS A 464 -12.82 -13.28 26.13
N ARG A 465 -14.04 -13.21 25.60
CA ARG A 465 -14.73 -14.29 24.88
C ARG A 465 -14.32 -14.44 23.41
N ARG A 466 -13.48 -13.54 22.89
CA ARG A 466 -13.07 -13.55 21.48
C ARG A 466 -12.40 -14.87 21.07
N SER A 467 -12.72 -15.33 19.87
CA SER A 467 -12.45 -16.70 19.41
C SER A 467 -11.88 -16.78 17.99
N GLY A 468 -11.47 -15.65 17.40
CA GLY A 468 -10.91 -15.61 16.06
C GLY A 468 -11.48 -14.46 15.22
N LEU A 469 -10.80 -14.21 14.10
CA LEU A 469 -11.15 -13.16 13.16
C LEU A 469 -12.39 -13.50 12.32
N LEU A 470 -13.09 -12.45 11.93
CA LEU A 470 -14.14 -12.45 10.91
C LEU A 470 -13.52 -11.98 9.60
N LEU A 471 -13.76 -12.68 8.48
CA LEU A 471 -13.29 -12.21 7.18
C LEU A 471 -14.16 -11.03 6.69
N GLY A 472 -13.53 -10.11 5.96
CA GLY A 472 -14.21 -8.97 5.35
C GLY A 472 -13.78 -8.72 3.91
N ALA A 473 -14.42 -7.73 3.31
CA ALA A 473 -14.10 -7.17 2.00
C ALA A 473 -14.37 -5.66 2.01
N GLY A 474 -13.84 -4.93 1.03
CA GLY A 474 -14.07 -3.49 0.93
C GLY A 474 -13.07 -2.78 0.05
N GLY A 475 -13.12 -1.44 0.09
CA GLY A 475 -12.08 -0.58 -0.44
C GLY A 475 -12.02 0.77 0.23
N ILE A 476 -10.86 1.42 0.14
CA ILE A 476 -10.65 2.78 0.64
C ILE A 476 -9.86 3.59 -0.39
N GLY A 477 -10.11 4.90 -0.37
CA GLY A 477 -9.34 5.88 -1.12
C GLY A 477 -8.97 7.05 -0.23
N MET A 478 -7.76 7.56 -0.39
CA MET A 478 -7.27 8.73 0.33
C MET A 478 -6.40 9.60 -0.60
N VAL A 479 -6.68 10.89 -0.63
CA VAL A 479 -5.88 11.87 -1.37
C VAL A 479 -5.01 12.64 -0.39
N LEU A 480 -3.69 12.46 -0.53
CA LEU A 480 -2.68 13.19 0.22
C LEU A 480 -2.01 14.22 -0.68
N GLU A 481 -1.82 15.44 -0.19
CA GLU A 481 -1.15 16.52 -0.91
C GLU A 481 -0.06 17.14 -0.05
N THR A 482 0.92 17.77 -0.68
CA THR A 482 1.73 18.75 0.06
C THR A 482 0.86 19.96 0.39
N GLU A 483 1.12 20.61 1.53
CA GLU A 483 0.42 21.85 1.90
C GLU A 483 0.56 22.93 0.82
N MET A 484 1.72 23.02 0.16
CA MET A 484 1.95 23.94 -0.95
C MET A 484 1.08 23.62 -2.17
N SER A 485 1.02 22.35 -2.60
CA SER A 485 0.23 21.93 -3.76
C SER A 485 -1.28 22.07 -3.53
N MET A 486 -1.72 21.90 -2.27
CA MET A 486 -3.09 22.16 -1.81
C MET A 486 -3.42 23.66 -1.83
N LEU A 487 -2.58 24.51 -1.24
CA LEU A 487 -2.77 25.97 -1.25
C LEU A 487 -2.74 26.53 -2.68
N ALA A 488 -1.85 26.01 -3.53
CA ALA A 488 -1.75 26.42 -4.92
C ALA A 488 -3.05 26.18 -5.68
N ARG A 489 -3.69 25.02 -5.51
CA ARG A 489 -4.98 24.73 -6.17
C ARG A 489 -6.15 25.49 -5.55
N GLN A 490 -6.12 25.78 -4.26
CA GLN A 490 -7.16 26.58 -3.59
C GLN A 490 -7.34 27.96 -4.24
N ARG A 491 -6.29 28.54 -4.81
CA ARG A 491 -6.34 29.82 -5.54
C ARG A 491 -7.15 29.77 -6.84
N TYR A 492 -7.28 28.59 -7.44
CA TYR A 492 -7.99 28.39 -8.71
C TYR A 492 -9.40 27.84 -8.53
N MET A 493 -9.77 27.48 -7.31
CA MET A 493 -11.04 26.86 -6.98
C MET A 493 -11.96 27.83 -6.26
N HIS A 494 -13.27 27.64 -6.39
CA HIS A 494 -14.24 28.41 -5.61
C HIS A 494 -14.04 28.16 -4.11
N PRO A 495 -14.18 29.18 -3.25
CA PRO A 495 -14.16 28.99 -1.80
C PRO A 495 -15.13 27.88 -1.38
N GLY A 496 -14.62 26.89 -0.63
CA GLY A 496 -15.42 25.74 -0.17
C GLY A 496 -15.49 24.57 -1.16
N ALA A 497 -14.79 24.61 -2.31
CA ALA A 497 -14.73 23.48 -3.26
C ALA A 497 -14.18 22.18 -2.63
N PHE A 498 -13.36 22.30 -1.58
CA PHE A 498 -12.90 21.19 -0.76
C PHE A 498 -12.50 21.71 0.64
N SER A 499 -12.25 20.79 1.57
CA SER A 499 -11.71 21.11 2.90
C SER A 499 -10.51 20.22 3.23
N VAL A 500 -9.57 20.75 3.99
CA VAL A 500 -8.53 19.92 4.63
C VAL A 500 -9.21 19.11 5.72
N LYS A 501 -9.10 17.79 5.62
CA LYS A 501 -9.76 16.84 6.50
C LYS A 501 -8.94 16.56 7.75
N ALA A 502 -7.67 16.28 7.54
CA ALA A 502 -6.69 16.00 8.58
C ALA A 502 -5.28 16.25 8.04
N ARG A 503 -4.30 16.22 8.94
CA ARG A 503 -2.88 16.25 8.61
C ARG A 503 -2.27 14.89 8.94
N LEU A 504 -1.41 14.37 8.06
CA LEU A 504 -0.57 13.20 8.33
C LEU A 504 0.79 13.70 8.84
N LEU A 505 1.06 13.51 10.12
CA LEU A 505 2.25 14.06 10.79
C LEU A 505 3.45 13.13 10.69
N HIS A 506 3.24 11.83 10.85
CA HIS A 506 4.34 10.86 10.88
C HIS A 506 3.85 9.46 10.49
N THR A 507 4.70 8.72 9.80
CA THR A 507 4.49 7.30 9.50
C THR A 507 5.78 6.53 9.74
N GLN A 508 5.64 5.25 10.06
CA GLN A 508 6.76 4.32 10.18
C GLN A 508 6.30 2.94 9.76
N TYR A 509 7.12 2.22 9.00
CA TYR A 509 6.90 0.80 8.77
C TYR A 509 8.21 0.02 8.88
N SER A 510 8.12 -1.23 9.30
CA SER A 510 9.25 -2.12 9.52
C SER A 510 8.81 -3.58 9.42
N ASN A 511 9.80 -4.48 9.42
CA ASN A 511 9.57 -5.92 9.43
C ASN A 511 10.26 -6.55 10.64
N SER A 512 9.52 -7.29 11.46
CA SER A 512 10.09 -7.91 12.67
C SER A 512 11.00 -9.11 12.40
N ALA A 513 11.03 -9.64 11.17
CA ALA A 513 11.80 -10.83 10.79
C ALA A 513 11.60 -12.02 11.75
N PHE A 514 10.39 -12.20 12.27
CA PHE A 514 10.12 -13.10 13.40
C PHE A 514 9.38 -14.37 12.97
N HIS A 515 8.16 -14.22 12.45
CA HIS A 515 7.31 -15.35 12.08
C HIS A 515 6.33 -14.98 10.96
N GLY A 516 5.90 -15.99 10.18
CA GLY A 516 4.97 -15.79 9.07
C GLY A 516 3.57 -15.29 9.49
N ALA A 517 3.14 -15.62 10.71
CA ALA A 517 1.81 -15.23 11.21
C ALA A 517 1.79 -14.71 12.66
N ALA A 518 2.87 -14.91 13.43
CA ALA A 518 2.91 -14.51 14.84
C ALA A 518 3.58 -13.14 14.96
N LEU A 519 3.13 -12.36 15.93
CA LEU A 519 3.64 -11.01 16.18
C LEU A 519 4.82 -11.06 17.16
N ASP A 520 5.89 -10.33 16.85
CA ASP A 520 6.98 -10.10 17.80
C ASP A 520 6.67 -8.93 18.72
N ARG A 521 6.19 -9.26 19.92
CA ARG A 521 5.88 -8.29 20.97
C ARG A 521 7.01 -7.30 21.25
N LYS A 522 8.24 -7.79 21.34
CA LYS A 522 9.38 -6.96 21.77
C LYS A 522 9.73 -5.97 20.67
N HIS A 523 9.81 -6.45 19.44
CA HIS A 523 10.09 -5.60 18.28
C HIS A 523 8.98 -4.57 18.05
N ILE A 524 7.70 -4.96 18.13
CA ILE A 524 6.58 -4.01 17.98
C ILE A 524 6.64 -2.94 19.09
N GLY A 525 6.94 -3.32 20.33
CA GLY A 525 7.12 -2.36 21.43
C GLY A 525 8.28 -1.38 21.21
N SER A 526 9.43 -1.87 20.72
CA SER A 526 10.57 -0.99 20.39
C SER A 526 10.27 -0.06 19.22
N GLU A 527 9.54 -0.55 18.21
CA GLU A 527 9.17 0.24 17.03
C GLU A 527 8.14 1.32 17.37
N LEU A 528 7.14 1.00 18.21
CA LEU A 528 6.22 2.02 18.71
C LEU A 528 6.94 3.07 19.57
N LYS A 529 7.91 2.65 20.39
CA LYS A 529 8.72 3.60 21.17
C LYS A 529 9.50 4.55 20.25
N ARG A 530 10.16 4.01 19.21
CA ARG A 530 10.87 4.79 18.19
C ARG A 530 9.95 5.78 17.47
N PHE A 531 8.77 5.31 17.06
CA PHE A 531 7.76 6.14 16.41
C PHE A 531 7.33 7.34 17.28
N LEU A 532 7.08 7.11 18.58
CA LEU A 532 6.70 8.18 19.51
C LEU A 532 7.86 9.13 19.82
N GLU A 533 9.09 8.62 19.93
CA GLU A 533 10.30 9.44 20.12
C GLU A 533 10.53 10.36 18.91
N ASP A 534 10.37 9.85 17.69
CA ASP A 534 10.47 10.65 16.47
C ASP A 534 9.38 11.73 16.40
N ILE A 535 8.15 11.42 16.83
CA ILE A 535 7.06 12.40 16.94
C ILE A 535 7.41 13.51 17.95
N GLU A 536 7.91 13.15 19.13
CA GLU A 536 8.28 14.11 20.17
C GLU A 536 9.43 15.02 19.70
N ILE A 537 10.45 14.45 19.03
CA ILE A 537 11.61 15.19 18.52
C ILE A 537 11.19 16.13 17.37
N VAL A 538 10.36 15.67 16.44
CA VAL A 538 10.05 16.41 15.21
C VAL A 538 8.91 17.41 15.43
N HIS A 539 7.89 17.04 16.20
CA HIS A 539 6.65 17.81 16.35
C HIS A 539 6.44 18.37 17.77
N GLY A 540 7.29 18.01 18.73
CA GLY A 540 7.14 18.46 20.13
C GLY A 540 5.93 17.86 20.84
N ILE A 541 5.28 16.84 20.27
CA ILE A 541 4.08 16.23 20.83
C ILE A 541 4.50 15.14 21.82
N SER A 542 4.24 15.36 23.10
CA SER A 542 4.59 14.40 24.15
C SER A 542 3.66 13.18 24.16
N LYS A 543 4.14 12.05 24.70
CA LYS A 543 3.31 10.86 24.94
C LYS A 543 2.09 11.14 25.83
N ALA A 544 2.23 12.04 26.80
CA ALA A 544 1.13 12.42 27.69
C ALA A 544 0.04 13.18 26.93
N GLU A 545 0.43 14.03 25.98
CA GLU A 545 -0.50 14.74 25.11
C GLU A 545 -1.23 13.78 24.17
N LEU A 546 -0.51 12.85 23.52
CA LEU A 546 -1.11 11.79 22.69
C LEU A 546 -2.07 10.90 23.48
N ALA A 547 -1.72 10.52 24.72
CA ALA A 547 -2.59 9.71 25.55
C ALA A 547 -3.87 10.44 26.00
N THR A 548 -3.79 11.75 26.19
CA THR A 548 -4.92 12.55 26.72
C THR A 548 -5.85 13.03 25.61
N HIS A 549 -5.26 13.54 24.53
CA HIS A 549 -5.98 14.16 23.40
C HIS A 549 -5.98 13.30 22.13
N GLY A 550 -5.37 12.12 22.17
CA GLY A 550 -5.35 11.19 21.06
C GLY A 550 -6.35 10.06 21.22
N VAL A 551 -6.61 9.41 20.09
CA VAL A 551 -7.28 8.13 20.00
C VAL A 551 -6.37 7.12 19.32
N TYR A 552 -6.56 5.83 19.59
CA TYR A 552 -5.75 4.75 19.04
C TYR A 552 -6.61 3.75 18.29
N PHE A 553 -6.42 3.67 16.97
CA PHE A 553 -7.06 2.71 16.10
C PHE A 553 -6.28 1.40 16.06
N SER A 554 -6.84 0.38 16.70
CA SER A 554 -6.14 -0.87 16.94
C SER A 554 -6.02 -1.77 15.71
N HIS A 555 -5.00 -2.62 15.69
CA HIS A 555 -4.95 -3.72 14.74
C HIS A 555 -5.93 -4.83 15.10
N GLU A 556 -6.14 -5.12 16.40
CA GLU A 556 -6.93 -6.22 16.96
C GLU A 556 -7.99 -6.81 16.03
N THR A 557 -7.81 -8.09 15.72
CA THR A 557 -8.59 -8.84 14.72
C THR A 557 -9.55 -9.85 15.33
N CYS A 558 -9.87 -9.75 16.62
CA CYS A 558 -10.66 -10.73 17.39
C CYS A 558 -9.98 -12.10 17.57
N THR A 559 -8.67 -12.22 17.32
CA THR A 559 -7.92 -13.48 17.48
C THR A 559 -8.10 -14.08 18.87
N HIS A 560 -8.07 -15.42 18.96
CA HIS A 560 -8.20 -16.18 20.20
C HIS A 560 -7.46 -15.53 21.38
N ALA A 561 -8.18 -15.33 22.49
CA ALA A 561 -7.63 -14.72 23.69
C ALA A 561 -6.40 -15.49 24.18
N SER A 562 -5.27 -14.79 24.27
CA SER A 562 -3.99 -15.31 24.73
C SER A 562 -3.06 -14.17 25.09
N SER A 563 -2.53 -14.19 26.31
CA SER A 563 -1.57 -13.20 26.78
C SER A 563 -0.22 -13.27 26.07
N ALA A 564 0.09 -14.36 25.36
CA ALA A 564 1.36 -14.59 24.68
C ALA A 564 1.28 -14.40 23.16
N SER A 565 0.14 -14.76 22.55
CA SER A 565 0.05 -14.92 21.09
C SER A 565 -1.14 -14.21 20.44
N SER A 566 -2.10 -13.68 21.20
CA SER A 566 -3.22 -12.92 20.60
C SER A 566 -2.73 -11.59 20.05
N CYS A 567 -3.44 -11.05 19.08
CA CYS A 567 -3.19 -9.71 18.55
C CYS A 567 -3.27 -8.66 19.67
N ALA A 568 -4.37 -8.64 20.43
CA ALA A 568 -4.61 -7.70 21.53
C ALA A 568 -3.54 -7.82 22.62
N GLY A 569 -3.12 -9.03 22.98
CA GLY A 569 -2.08 -9.24 23.98
C GLY A 569 -0.74 -8.66 23.56
N ASN A 570 -0.36 -8.82 22.28
CA ASN A 570 0.88 -8.25 21.76
C ASN A 570 0.79 -6.73 21.58
N GLU A 571 -0.33 -6.23 21.07
CA GLU A 571 -0.61 -4.82 20.86
C GLU A 571 -0.64 -4.03 22.17
N VAL A 572 -1.38 -4.52 23.17
CA VAL A 572 -1.46 -3.88 24.49
C VAL A 572 -0.11 -3.92 25.22
N ALA A 573 0.65 -5.02 25.09
CA ALA A 573 1.99 -5.08 25.66
C ALA A 573 2.94 -4.07 25.01
N ALA A 574 2.84 -3.86 23.68
CA ALA A 574 3.61 -2.84 22.98
C ALA A 574 3.21 -1.42 23.44
N LEU A 575 1.91 -1.15 23.56
CA LEU A 575 1.39 0.11 24.11
C LEU A 575 1.95 0.39 25.50
N ARG A 576 1.90 -0.58 26.42
CA ARG A 576 2.47 -0.46 27.77
C ARG A 576 3.97 -0.21 27.76
N SER A 577 4.71 -0.92 26.89
CA SER A 577 6.16 -0.73 26.77
C SER A 577 6.53 0.68 26.29
N ALA A 578 5.70 1.32 25.48
CA ALA A 578 5.99 2.62 24.88
C ALA A 578 5.45 3.80 25.71
N PHE A 579 4.20 3.70 26.18
CA PHE A 579 3.49 4.73 26.93
C PHE A 579 3.61 4.59 28.46
N GLY A 580 3.72 3.37 28.98
CA GLY A 580 3.53 3.07 30.40
C GLY A 580 2.05 2.95 30.78
N ASP A 581 1.76 2.24 31.88
CA ASP A 581 0.39 1.88 32.27
C ASP A 581 -0.53 3.09 32.51
N GLU A 582 -0.02 4.15 33.14
CA GLU A 582 -0.80 5.34 33.46
C GLU A 582 -1.33 6.05 32.20
N LEU A 583 -0.49 6.15 31.16
CA LEU A 583 -0.87 6.81 29.91
C LEU A 583 -1.75 5.91 29.04
N VAL A 584 -1.49 4.59 29.00
CA VAL A 584 -2.35 3.63 28.30
C VAL A 584 -3.78 3.67 28.86
N ALA A 585 -3.95 3.80 30.17
CA ALA A 585 -5.28 3.91 30.79
C ALA A 585 -6.05 5.19 30.39
N LYS A 586 -5.37 6.22 29.88
CA LYS A 586 -5.99 7.48 29.41
C LYS A 586 -6.32 7.45 27.91
N LEU A 587 -5.52 6.72 27.13
CA LEU A 587 -5.62 6.62 25.67
C LEU A 587 -6.89 5.86 25.25
N LEU A 588 -7.75 6.52 24.47
CA LEU A 588 -8.99 5.92 23.99
C LEU A 588 -8.71 4.93 22.85
N ILE A 589 -9.08 3.66 23.04
CA ILE A 589 -8.86 2.59 22.05
C ILE A 589 -10.13 2.37 21.22
N LEU A 590 -9.95 2.33 19.90
CA LEU A 590 -10.96 2.18 18.87
C LEU A 590 -10.68 0.95 18.01
N ASN A 591 -11.73 0.34 17.46
CA ASN A 591 -11.62 -0.76 16.51
C ASN A 591 -12.81 -0.75 15.53
N THR A 592 -12.54 -0.88 14.23
CA THR A 592 -13.58 -0.98 13.21
C THR A 592 -13.79 -2.40 12.68
N LYS A 593 -12.86 -3.32 12.94
CA LYS A 593 -12.91 -4.71 12.45
C LYS A 593 -14.03 -5.54 13.07
N GLY A 594 -14.46 -5.17 14.28
CA GLY A 594 -15.65 -5.77 14.89
C GLY A 594 -16.94 -5.51 14.09
N TYR A 595 -16.99 -4.47 13.27
CA TYR A 595 -18.14 -4.14 12.43
C TYR A 595 -17.95 -4.53 10.98
N THR A 596 -16.74 -4.33 10.45
CA THR A 596 -16.43 -4.45 9.02
C THR A 596 -15.83 -5.81 8.67
N GLY A 597 -15.69 -6.70 9.65
CA GLY A 597 -14.80 -7.85 9.55
C GLY A 597 -13.34 -7.41 9.36
N HIS A 598 -12.49 -8.33 8.94
CA HIS A 598 -11.11 -8.03 8.58
C HIS A 598 -10.94 -8.10 7.05
N PRO A 599 -10.97 -6.95 6.34
CA PRO A 599 -10.87 -6.87 4.89
C PRO A 599 -9.42 -6.91 4.40
N MET A 600 -8.56 -7.65 5.11
CA MET A 600 -7.17 -7.91 4.73
C MET A 600 -6.36 -6.62 4.53
N GLY A 601 -5.96 -6.28 3.31
CA GLY A 601 -5.09 -5.14 3.00
C GLY A 601 -5.79 -3.78 3.08
N VAL A 602 -7.13 -3.76 3.13
CA VAL A 602 -7.94 -2.54 3.28
C VAL A 602 -7.95 -2.10 4.74
N SER A 603 -7.59 -0.85 5.02
CA SER A 603 -7.69 -0.29 6.38
C SER A 603 -8.78 0.77 6.45
N PHE A 604 -9.99 0.35 6.83
CA PHE A 604 -11.05 1.28 7.21
C PHE A 604 -10.67 2.14 8.42
N GLU A 605 -9.74 1.66 9.25
CA GLU A 605 -9.23 2.40 10.39
C GLU A 605 -8.49 3.68 9.99
N ASP A 606 -7.74 3.68 8.88
CA ASP A 606 -7.03 4.88 8.41
C ASP A 606 -8.01 5.96 7.94
N VAL A 607 -9.08 5.57 7.22
CA VAL A 607 -10.17 6.50 6.85
C VAL A 607 -10.97 6.94 8.07
N ALA A 608 -11.31 6.01 8.98
CA ALA A 608 -12.02 6.32 10.21
C ALA A 608 -11.22 7.26 11.11
N ALA A 609 -9.89 7.16 11.15
CA ALA A 609 -9.03 8.09 11.88
C ALA A 609 -9.20 9.52 11.41
N VAL A 610 -9.26 9.73 10.08
CA VAL A 610 -9.54 11.05 9.49
C VAL A 610 -10.94 11.53 9.85
N GLU A 611 -11.95 10.68 9.68
CA GLU A 611 -13.35 11.04 9.95
C GLU A 611 -13.63 11.33 11.44
N VAL A 612 -13.00 10.57 12.36
CA VAL A 612 -13.05 10.84 13.80
C VAL A 612 -12.48 12.23 14.12
N LEU A 613 -11.34 12.58 13.54
CA LEU A 613 -10.71 13.89 13.74
C LEU A 613 -11.55 15.03 13.16
N MET A 614 -12.20 14.81 12.02
CA MET A 614 -13.09 15.80 11.42
C MET A 614 -14.36 16.01 12.23
N GLN A 615 -15.02 14.93 12.61
CA GLN A 615 -16.38 14.98 13.18
C GLN A 615 -16.38 14.99 14.72
N GLN A 616 -15.21 14.80 15.34
CA GLN A 616 -15.05 14.71 16.80
C GLN A 616 -16.00 13.67 17.40
N LYS A 617 -16.23 12.58 16.66
CA LYS A 617 -17.16 11.50 16.99
C LYS A 617 -16.48 10.18 16.74
N VAL A 618 -16.41 9.35 17.78
CA VAL A 618 -15.77 8.04 17.74
C VAL A 618 -16.81 6.91 17.61
N PRO A 619 -16.50 5.83 16.88
CA PRO A 619 -17.31 4.62 16.92
C PRO A 619 -17.18 3.89 18.26
N PRO A 620 -18.22 3.16 18.71
CA PRO A 620 -18.07 2.21 19.81
C PRO A 620 -17.13 1.05 19.42
N VAL A 621 -16.78 0.19 20.39
CA VAL A 621 -16.29 -1.17 20.10
C VAL A 621 -17.47 -2.13 20.30
N PRO A 622 -17.78 -3.03 19.34
CA PRO A 622 -18.98 -3.84 19.41
C PRO A 622 -18.88 -4.90 20.49
N ASN A 623 -20.02 -5.22 21.10
CA ASN A 623 -20.23 -6.41 21.93
C ASN A 623 -19.28 -6.60 23.13
N TYR A 624 -18.49 -5.60 23.50
CA TYR A 624 -17.59 -5.65 24.65
C TYR A 624 -18.37 -5.70 25.96
N GLN A 625 -18.31 -6.82 26.67
CA GLN A 625 -19.02 -7.06 27.94
C GLN A 625 -18.09 -7.64 29.01
N GLU A 626 -17.15 -8.51 28.64
CA GLU A 626 -16.24 -9.18 29.57
C GLU A 626 -14.81 -8.64 29.46
N LYS A 627 -14.34 -8.05 30.57
CA LYS A 627 -12.95 -7.60 30.68
C LYS A 627 -12.00 -8.81 30.64
N ASP A 628 -10.97 -8.69 29.83
CA ASP A 628 -9.88 -9.66 29.78
C ASP A 628 -8.79 -9.29 30.81
N ASP A 629 -8.66 -10.10 31.86
CA ASP A 629 -7.86 -9.78 33.05
C ASP A 629 -6.38 -9.48 32.72
N TYR A 630 -5.78 -10.19 31.76
CA TYR A 630 -4.38 -9.96 31.40
C TYR A 630 -4.18 -8.74 30.48
N LEU A 631 -5.25 -8.26 29.83
CA LEU A 631 -5.18 -7.00 29.09
C LEU A 631 -5.20 -5.81 30.04
N GLY A 632 -5.58 -5.99 31.31
CA GLY A 632 -5.58 -4.95 32.33
C GLY A 632 -6.60 -3.83 32.05
N ASP A 633 -6.36 -2.64 32.61
CA ASP A 633 -7.26 -1.50 32.41
C ASP A 633 -7.01 -0.81 31.07
N LEU A 634 -8.02 -0.81 30.22
CA LEU A 634 -8.03 -0.17 28.91
C LEU A 634 -9.25 0.74 28.78
N LYS A 635 -9.07 1.93 28.22
CA LYS A 635 -10.17 2.84 27.91
C LYS A 635 -10.74 2.50 26.54
N ILE A 636 -11.59 1.47 26.50
CA ILE A 636 -12.29 1.04 25.28
C ILE A 636 -13.40 2.03 24.92
N SER A 637 -13.50 2.39 23.63
CA SER A 637 -14.53 3.31 23.16
C SER A 637 -15.95 2.78 23.34
N LYS A 638 -16.83 3.64 23.88
CA LYS A 638 -18.27 3.43 23.98
C LYS A 638 -19.07 4.19 22.91
N GLY A 639 -18.37 4.82 21.97
CA GLY A 639 -18.96 5.69 20.95
C GLY A 639 -19.30 7.08 21.48
N GLY A 640 -19.60 8.00 20.56
CA GLY A 640 -20.06 9.35 20.89
C GLY A 640 -19.00 10.43 20.65
N HIS A 641 -19.22 11.62 21.21
CA HIS A 641 -18.33 12.77 20.99
C HIS A 641 -17.07 12.70 21.84
N TYR A 642 -15.92 13.01 21.23
CA TYR A 642 -14.63 13.07 21.91
C TYR A 642 -13.76 14.17 21.29
N ALA A 643 -13.27 15.08 22.14
CA ALA A 643 -12.39 16.18 21.74
C ALA A 643 -10.97 15.65 21.46
N CYS A 644 -10.78 15.04 20.30
CA CYS A 644 -9.51 14.46 19.86
C CYS A 644 -8.74 15.42 18.95
N ARG A 645 -7.44 15.53 19.21
CA ARG A 645 -6.47 16.25 18.38
C ARG A 645 -5.66 15.31 17.50
N TYR A 646 -5.51 14.05 17.92
CA TYR A 646 -4.65 13.07 17.26
C TYR A 646 -5.33 11.72 17.10
N ALA A 647 -4.97 11.01 16.03
CA ALA A 647 -5.33 9.60 15.86
C ALA A 647 -4.08 8.79 15.50
N ILE A 648 -3.76 7.80 16.31
CA ILE A 648 -2.67 6.86 16.08
C ILE A 648 -3.24 5.59 15.46
N ARG A 649 -2.69 5.16 14.34
CA ARG A 649 -2.99 3.87 13.71
C ARG A 649 -1.84 2.91 13.96
N PHE A 650 -2.16 1.68 14.36
CA PHE A 650 -1.21 0.55 14.31
C PHE A 650 -1.75 -0.57 13.44
N ALA A 651 -1.01 -0.95 12.41
CA ALA A 651 -1.31 -2.10 11.57
C ALA A 651 -0.19 -3.14 11.67
N ALA A 652 -0.56 -4.41 11.74
CA ALA A 652 0.37 -5.52 11.60
C ALA A 652 -0.14 -6.49 10.54
N GLY A 653 0.76 -7.09 9.77
CA GLY A 653 0.42 -8.03 8.71
C GLY A 653 1.18 -9.33 8.85
N PHE A 654 0.65 -10.38 8.20
CA PHE A 654 1.41 -11.61 7.98
C PHE A 654 2.77 -11.33 7.33
N GLY A 655 3.74 -12.18 7.63
CA GLY A 655 5.14 -11.96 7.24
C GLY A 655 5.86 -10.95 8.13
N SER A 656 5.39 -10.71 9.36
CA SER A 656 5.99 -9.78 10.32
C SER A 656 5.98 -8.31 9.89
N GLN A 657 5.00 -7.88 9.08
CA GLN A 657 4.88 -6.49 8.65
C GLN A 657 4.29 -5.62 9.77
N VAL A 658 4.87 -4.46 10.02
CA VAL A 658 4.47 -3.51 11.07
C VAL A 658 4.39 -2.12 10.47
N ALA A 659 3.29 -1.39 10.70
CA ALA A 659 3.12 -0.02 10.25
C ALA A 659 2.39 0.84 11.29
N PHE A 660 2.80 2.09 11.40
CA PHE A 660 2.22 3.13 12.25
C PHE A 660 1.95 4.40 11.45
N ALA A 661 0.88 5.10 11.77
CA ALA A 661 0.60 6.45 11.26
C ALA A 661 0.03 7.34 12.38
N LEU A 662 0.41 8.62 12.36
CA LEU A 662 -0.13 9.65 13.25
C LEU A 662 -0.83 10.70 12.39
N TYR A 663 -2.13 10.86 12.65
CA TYR A 663 -2.97 11.90 12.07
C TYR A 663 -3.26 12.98 13.12
N ALA A 664 -3.47 14.21 12.67
CA ALA A 664 -3.89 15.33 13.49
C ALA A 664 -5.07 16.09 12.85
N THR A 665 -5.83 16.83 13.65
CA THR A 665 -6.90 17.70 13.15
C THR A 665 -6.37 18.73 12.15
N ALA A 666 -7.23 19.18 11.24
CA ALA A 666 -6.85 20.18 10.23
C ALA A 666 -6.37 21.51 10.84
N GLN A 667 -6.89 21.86 12.02
CA GLN A 667 -6.56 23.08 12.78
C GLN A 667 -5.23 22.99 13.55
N TYR A 668 -4.45 21.93 13.37
CA TYR A 668 -3.12 21.84 13.97
C TYR A 668 -2.19 22.88 13.32
N GLU A 669 -1.79 23.89 14.10
CA GLU A 669 -0.90 25.01 13.72
C GLU A 669 0.59 24.67 13.86
#